data_AF-A0A954GRB1-F1
#
_entry.id   AF-A0A954GRB1-F1
#
_cell.length_a   1.000
_cell.length_b   1.000
_cell.length_c   1.000
_cell.angle_alpha   90.00
_cell.angle_beta   90.00
_cell.angle_gamma   90.00
#
_symmetry.space_group_name_H-M   'P 1'
#
loop_
_entity.id
_entity.type
_entity.pdbx_description
1 polymer ?
#
loop_
_entity_poly.entity_id
_entity_poly.type
_entity_poly.pdbx_seq_one_letter_code
_entity_poly.pdbx_strand_id
1 'polypeptide(L)'
;GDDAVEGVLTNGSTLNLNFNNNTGLMTGDDAFVFNVDQASAVNANIAGGDFSGAAGDGFDATLLNGSSFNLNVDGTPFTGAGGNGLNVVADNGSLFDGTLANSSLASAGGNAAGVTLSNNSFGQLTLDNTAGSGAGANGLFFNVGTASNFTADLVNGVNLDGAGVSAINGNVSGFSNATINGNMVSGAAATDDAIHLAVSNNSNLVMDMQNAGSFAGAGGDGLQLINTGDSTANITFRNGGVVDFSGAGGYGLTSLTGTNSTSTIDFMDGASFDMATLDAIRLSSVVNSQTTFTGSSISGANAGQDGIDLVALTNSTTTINLTNPGSFTNPGGDALKFFATGGSTINATIIAPNGSPALFDMAGDQGIDGVLQDSTATLNLANLDFSGAGVDGMAVRSNNSTFTANLTNLQFDDAATGDAIRIQSHNGSSSSVVASGLSGSNAGDDAIRLEALGGSTNSVVMTDTGSFSTPNGDGVDYTATGGSTLNVNIAAGAGTGLFNNAVTGNGVLGTTTDSTVNMIFNGLDFSGANLAGMNITGTNSAITGNTTSTTFNGAGTDGMNWLLNNTMATYTLAAVDAADNNGRGLAINATNGSAVNFTLNGVNLDNSLGGDALQLIGNGGMTMLTVTGNDVRGINAGNDGIHMEANNGASTSLTLGGSSRFTFATDDAISYSANNGTIALNIDGTVVGDFYRAGGHAVNGTLTNGSAAQVNLLNLNAVNAQLNGFQIVSNDSTFNSIVDNVNFFRTLPGATDNGLN
;
A
#
# COMPACT_ATOMS: atom_id res chain seq x y z
N GLY A 1 26.87 -56.12 18.49
CA GLY A 1 26.47 -57.04 19.57
C GLY A 1 26.42 -56.22 20.82
N ASP A 2 27.59 -55.74 21.24
CA ASP A 2 27.78 -54.44 21.91
C ASP A 2 28.31 -53.45 20.86
N ASP A 3 29.16 -52.50 21.19
CA ASP A 3 29.73 -51.52 20.26
C ASP A 3 30.95 -52.02 19.47
N ALA A 4 31.28 -51.34 18.37
CA ALA A 4 32.52 -51.62 17.65
C ALA A 4 33.75 -51.10 18.41
N VAL A 5 33.63 -49.91 19.01
CA VAL A 5 34.65 -49.28 19.85
C VAL A 5 33.96 -48.54 21.00
N GLU A 6 34.27 -48.95 22.23
CA GLU A 6 33.81 -48.27 23.45
C GLU A 6 35.03 -47.75 24.24
N GLY A 7 34.97 -46.50 24.71
CA GLY A 7 36.01 -45.90 25.53
C GLY A 7 35.47 -45.07 26.68
N VAL A 8 35.89 -45.38 27.90
CA VAL A 8 35.63 -44.56 29.10
C VAL A 8 36.95 -43.98 29.60
N LEU A 9 37.11 -42.65 29.50
CA LEU A 9 38.33 -41.94 29.91
C LEU A 9 38.06 -41.05 31.12
N THR A 10 38.93 -41.16 32.13
CA THR A 10 38.88 -40.35 33.35
C THR A 10 40.28 -39.94 33.80
N ASN A 11 40.38 -39.06 34.79
CA ASN A 11 41.62 -38.66 35.45
C ASN A 11 42.69 -38.06 34.50
N GLY A 12 42.30 -37.23 33.54
CA GLY A 12 43.21 -36.56 32.62
C GLY A 12 43.91 -37.50 31.63
N SER A 13 43.26 -38.61 31.26
CA SER A 13 43.82 -39.59 30.34
C SER A 13 43.78 -39.08 28.90
N THR A 14 44.69 -39.56 28.05
CA THR A 14 44.66 -39.29 26.60
C THR A 14 44.61 -40.59 25.82
N LEU A 15 43.66 -40.70 24.90
CA LEU A 15 43.56 -41.80 23.94
C LEU A 15 43.78 -41.26 22.52
N ASN A 16 44.68 -41.90 21.77
CA ASN A 16 44.87 -41.63 20.34
C ASN A 16 44.41 -42.85 19.56
N LEU A 17 43.38 -42.69 18.73
CA LEU A 17 42.81 -43.73 17.88
C LEU A 17 43.12 -43.44 16.42
N ASN A 18 43.52 -44.47 15.69
CA ASN A 18 43.78 -44.37 14.26
C ASN A 18 43.25 -45.62 13.55
N PHE A 19 42.12 -45.48 12.86
CA PHE A 19 41.46 -46.53 12.09
C PHE A 19 41.64 -46.23 10.60
N ASN A 20 42.36 -47.07 9.86
CA ASN A 20 42.56 -46.90 8.41
C ASN A 20 42.14 -48.17 7.66
N ASN A 21 41.27 -48.02 6.66
CA ASN A 21 40.85 -49.08 5.74
C ASN A 21 40.24 -50.32 6.43
N ASN A 22 39.41 -50.11 7.45
CA ASN A 22 38.72 -51.23 8.11
C ASN A 22 37.50 -51.68 7.30
N THR A 23 37.60 -52.85 6.68
CA THR A 23 36.61 -53.40 5.76
C THR A 23 35.61 -54.38 6.40
N GLY A 24 35.35 -54.25 7.70
CA GLY A 24 34.37 -55.07 8.40
C GLY A 24 33.11 -54.28 8.72
N LEU A 25 31.94 -54.76 8.29
CA LEU A 25 30.63 -54.26 8.76
C LEU A 25 30.55 -54.48 10.27
N MET A 26 30.81 -53.43 11.04
CA MET A 26 30.74 -53.51 12.50
C MET A 26 29.29 -53.29 12.93
N THR A 27 28.51 -54.38 12.92
CA THR A 27 27.08 -54.42 13.32
C THR A 27 26.95 -54.45 14.86
N GLY A 28 27.33 -53.32 15.46
CA GLY A 28 27.24 -53.03 16.89
C GLY A 28 25.86 -52.54 17.33
N ASP A 29 25.71 -52.22 18.61
CA ASP A 29 24.72 -51.22 19.03
C ASP A 29 25.16 -49.90 18.40
N ASP A 30 26.26 -49.33 18.89
CA ASP A 30 26.90 -48.17 18.29
C ASP A 30 28.19 -48.55 17.54
N ALA A 31 28.60 -47.73 16.56
CA ALA A 31 29.92 -47.92 15.95
C ALA A 31 31.05 -47.36 16.83
N PHE A 32 30.83 -46.22 17.50
CA PHE A 32 31.78 -45.63 18.42
C PHE A 32 31.04 -45.02 19.62
N VAL A 33 31.48 -45.32 20.84
CA VAL A 33 30.97 -44.72 22.08
C VAL A 33 32.12 -44.22 22.93
N PHE A 34 32.06 -42.94 23.31
CA PHE A 34 33.05 -42.35 24.21
C PHE A 34 32.44 -41.57 25.35
N ASN A 35 32.81 -41.95 26.58
CA ASN A 35 32.54 -41.17 27.78
C ASN A 35 33.86 -40.58 28.29
N VAL A 36 34.07 -39.29 28.06
CA VAL A 36 35.34 -38.58 28.34
C VAL A 36 35.12 -37.58 29.47
N ASP A 37 35.80 -37.79 30.60
CA ASP A 37 35.59 -36.99 31.82
C ASP A 37 36.92 -36.54 32.45
N GLN A 38 36.85 -35.53 33.33
CA GLN A 38 37.95 -35.02 34.16
C GLN A 38 39.18 -34.62 33.35
N ALA A 39 38.99 -33.65 32.46
CA ALA A 39 40.05 -33.11 31.58
C ALA A 39 40.78 -34.19 30.75
N SER A 40 40.07 -35.26 30.39
CA SER A 40 40.61 -36.30 29.50
C SER A 40 40.47 -35.88 28.03
N ALA A 41 41.26 -36.51 27.16
CA ALA A 41 41.31 -36.18 25.75
C ALA A 41 41.22 -37.42 24.86
N VAL A 42 40.43 -37.33 23.79
CA VAL A 42 40.45 -38.31 22.69
C VAL A 42 40.86 -37.59 21.40
N ASN A 43 41.82 -38.17 20.68
CA ASN A 43 42.15 -37.79 19.31
C ASN A 43 41.87 -39.00 18.40
N ALA A 44 40.79 -38.95 17.62
CA ALA A 44 40.38 -40.04 16.75
C ALA A 44 40.55 -39.65 15.27
N ASN A 45 41.32 -40.45 14.54
CA ASN A 45 41.43 -40.36 13.08
C ASN A 45 40.87 -41.64 12.45
N ILE A 46 39.84 -41.51 11.61
CA ILE A 46 39.10 -42.62 11.01
C ILE A 46 39.06 -42.39 9.50
N ALA A 47 39.69 -43.27 8.71
CA ALA A 47 39.75 -43.11 7.26
C ALA A 47 39.44 -44.43 6.52
N GLY A 48 38.55 -44.36 5.53
CA GLY A 48 38.27 -45.44 4.58
C GLY A 48 37.70 -46.73 5.19
N GLY A 49 36.98 -46.65 6.31
CA GLY A 49 36.24 -47.78 6.89
C GLY A 49 34.77 -47.79 6.47
N ASP A 50 34.01 -48.86 6.74
CA ASP A 50 32.55 -48.89 6.61
C ASP A 50 31.91 -49.25 7.95
N PHE A 51 31.19 -48.30 8.54
CA PHE A 51 30.49 -48.43 9.83
C PHE A 51 28.97 -48.27 9.66
N SER A 52 28.46 -48.60 8.48
CA SER A 52 27.02 -48.53 8.18
C SER A 52 26.22 -49.59 8.94
N GLY A 53 24.97 -49.26 9.30
CA GLY A 53 24.01 -50.20 9.89
C GLY A 53 24.20 -50.48 11.39
N ALA A 54 24.77 -49.53 12.14
CA ALA A 54 24.73 -49.55 13.61
C ALA A 54 23.26 -49.59 14.10
N ALA A 55 22.96 -50.38 15.13
CA ALA A 55 21.59 -50.48 15.64
C ALA A 55 21.17 -49.24 16.46
N GLY A 56 22.13 -48.59 17.11
CA GLY A 56 22.07 -47.28 17.73
C GLY A 56 22.75 -46.23 16.86
N ASP A 57 23.71 -45.49 17.40
CA ASP A 57 24.40 -44.37 16.78
C ASP A 57 25.61 -44.80 15.94
N GLY A 58 25.88 -44.05 14.86
CA GLY A 58 27.15 -44.19 14.12
C GLY A 58 28.33 -43.75 14.98
N PHE A 59 28.16 -42.68 15.75
CA PHE A 59 29.15 -42.16 16.67
C PHE A 59 28.47 -41.42 17.82
N ASP A 60 28.73 -41.81 19.06
CA ASP A 60 28.25 -41.15 20.28
C ASP A 60 29.43 -40.73 21.18
N ALA A 61 29.43 -39.48 21.63
CA ALA A 61 30.44 -38.98 22.57
C ALA A 61 29.85 -38.02 23.61
N THR A 62 30.11 -38.32 24.88
CA THR A 62 29.82 -37.44 26.02
C THR A 62 31.12 -36.92 26.63
N LEU A 63 31.28 -35.59 26.68
CA LEU A 63 32.46 -34.88 27.18
C LEU A 63 32.09 -34.06 28.41
N LEU A 64 32.76 -34.34 29.54
CA LEU A 64 32.47 -33.72 30.83
C LEU A 64 33.72 -33.11 31.46
N ASN A 65 33.51 -32.08 32.27
CA ASN A 65 34.51 -31.52 33.20
C ASN A 65 35.84 -31.15 32.53
N GLY A 66 35.79 -30.29 31.51
CA GLY A 66 36.97 -29.76 30.81
C GLY A 66 37.64 -30.75 29.86
N SER A 67 36.93 -31.80 29.44
CA SER A 67 37.47 -32.81 28.52
C SER A 67 37.47 -32.33 27.07
N SER A 68 38.31 -32.94 26.22
CA SER A 68 38.40 -32.58 24.81
C SER A 68 38.27 -33.78 23.88
N PHE A 69 37.61 -33.58 22.74
CA PHE A 69 37.52 -34.59 21.68
C PHE A 69 37.86 -33.97 20.34
N ASN A 70 38.93 -34.44 19.70
CA ASN A 70 39.26 -34.14 18.32
C ASN A 70 38.93 -35.35 17.44
N LEU A 71 38.00 -35.18 16.51
CA LEU A 71 37.52 -36.20 15.59
C LEU A 71 37.83 -35.80 14.14
N ASN A 72 38.55 -36.66 13.42
CA ASN A 72 38.75 -36.52 11.99
C ASN A 72 38.30 -37.80 11.28
N VAL A 73 37.28 -37.68 10.44
CA VAL A 73 36.74 -38.77 9.62
C VAL A 73 36.87 -38.40 8.14
N ASP A 74 37.42 -39.30 7.33
CA ASP A 74 37.49 -39.13 5.87
C ASP A 74 37.06 -40.41 5.14
N GLY A 75 36.16 -40.27 4.16
CA GLY A 75 35.74 -41.36 3.29
C GLY A 75 35.10 -42.54 4.02
N THR A 76 34.41 -42.29 5.14
CA THR A 76 33.87 -43.34 6.02
C THR A 76 32.36 -43.17 6.17
N PRO A 77 31.52 -44.10 5.67
CA PRO A 77 30.08 -44.08 5.92
C PRO A 77 29.69 -44.62 7.30
N PHE A 78 28.71 -43.95 7.90
CA PHE A 78 27.88 -44.33 9.05
C PHE A 78 26.40 -44.43 8.62
N THR A 79 26.16 -44.90 7.39
CA THR A 79 24.82 -44.88 6.78
C THR A 79 23.87 -45.83 7.51
N GLY A 80 22.63 -45.42 7.74
CA GLY A 80 21.60 -46.29 8.31
C GLY A 80 21.81 -46.64 9.78
N ALA A 81 22.44 -45.76 10.57
CA ALA A 81 22.44 -45.85 12.03
C ALA A 81 20.99 -45.84 12.55
N GLY A 82 20.60 -46.72 13.48
CA GLY A 82 19.24 -46.73 14.04
C GLY A 82 18.92 -45.52 14.92
N GLY A 83 19.95 -44.88 15.48
CA GLY A 83 19.93 -43.59 16.17
C GLY A 83 20.54 -42.48 15.30
N ASN A 84 21.41 -41.65 15.85
CA ASN A 84 22.08 -40.55 15.14
C ASN A 84 23.25 -41.06 14.30
N GLY A 85 23.58 -40.37 13.20
CA GLY A 85 24.83 -40.60 12.48
C GLY A 85 26.05 -40.17 13.31
N LEU A 86 25.96 -38.96 13.87
CA LEU A 86 26.89 -38.39 14.85
C LEU A 86 26.09 -37.76 15.99
N ASN A 87 26.44 -38.05 17.23
CA ASN A 87 25.90 -37.44 18.44
C ASN A 87 27.04 -37.03 19.38
N VAL A 88 27.05 -35.76 19.79
CA VAL A 88 28.04 -35.24 20.75
C VAL A 88 27.35 -34.40 21.80
N VAL A 89 27.64 -34.69 23.06
CA VAL A 89 27.21 -33.91 24.22
C VAL A 89 28.46 -33.40 24.94
N ALA A 90 28.68 -32.09 25.00
CA ALA A 90 29.78 -31.49 25.75
C ALA A 90 29.27 -30.57 26.86
N ASP A 91 29.78 -30.77 28.07
CA ASP A 91 29.37 -30.05 29.27
C ASP A 91 30.57 -29.62 30.13
N ASN A 92 30.36 -28.58 30.94
CA ASN A 92 31.25 -28.07 31.97
C ASN A 92 32.68 -27.77 31.46
N GLY A 93 32.77 -26.85 30.49
CA GLY A 93 34.04 -26.38 29.94
C GLY A 93 34.70 -27.32 28.93
N SER A 94 33.96 -28.29 28.39
CA SER A 94 34.51 -29.29 27.46
C SER A 94 34.62 -28.74 26.03
N LEU A 95 35.52 -29.34 25.24
CA LEU A 95 35.82 -28.95 23.85
C LEU A 95 35.55 -30.11 22.88
N PHE A 96 34.69 -29.88 21.89
CA PHE A 96 34.54 -30.76 20.73
C PHE A 96 35.08 -30.08 19.47
N ASP A 97 35.87 -30.80 18.68
CA ASP A 97 36.40 -30.37 17.39
C ASP A 97 36.32 -31.56 16.41
N GLY A 98 35.33 -31.54 15.53
CA GLY A 98 35.03 -32.63 14.61
C GLY A 98 35.09 -32.21 13.15
N THR A 99 35.70 -33.04 12.29
CA THR A 99 35.64 -32.93 10.83
C THR A 99 35.21 -34.26 10.23
N LEU A 100 34.17 -34.26 9.40
CA LEU A 100 33.72 -35.38 8.59
C LEU A 100 33.80 -34.96 7.12
N ALA A 101 34.72 -35.57 6.39
CA ALA A 101 34.95 -35.32 4.97
C ALA A 101 34.55 -36.54 4.14
N ASN A 102 33.88 -36.33 3.00
CA ASN A 102 33.48 -37.38 2.06
C ASN A 102 32.79 -38.58 2.74
N SER A 103 32.05 -38.31 3.80
CA SER A 103 31.44 -39.30 4.68
C SER A 103 29.93 -39.36 4.44
N SER A 104 29.25 -40.35 5.01
CA SER A 104 27.79 -40.47 4.88
C SER A 104 27.17 -40.73 6.25
N LEU A 105 26.27 -39.86 6.66
CA LEU A 105 25.38 -39.96 7.81
C LEU A 105 23.93 -40.24 7.36
N ALA A 106 23.75 -40.59 6.09
CA ALA A 106 22.46 -40.73 5.46
C ALA A 106 21.60 -41.82 6.13
N SER A 107 20.29 -41.61 6.16
CA SER A 107 19.31 -42.55 6.71
C SER A 107 19.50 -42.91 8.18
N ALA A 108 20.14 -42.04 8.97
CA ALA A 108 20.15 -42.16 10.43
C ALA A 108 18.70 -42.15 10.96
N GLY A 109 18.34 -43.00 11.93
CA GLY A 109 16.99 -43.02 12.51
C GLY A 109 16.66 -41.80 13.37
N GLY A 110 17.69 -41.13 13.89
CA GLY A 110 17.64 -39.84 14.59
C GLY A 110 18.17 -38.71 13.70
N ASN A 111 19.12 -37.92 14.21
CA ASN A 111 19.74 -36.85 13.43
C ASN A 111 20.89 -37.38 12.58
N ALA A 112 21.15 -36.81 11.40
CA ALA A 112 22.38 -37.12 10.69
C ALA A 112 23.60 -36.64 11.51
N ALA A 113 23.60 -35.39 11.97
CA ALA A 113 24.57 -34.89 12.96
C ALA A 113 23.90 -34.09 14.09
N GLY A 114 24.25 -34.38 15.34
CA GLY A 114 23.74 -33.74 16.55
C GLY A 114 24.85 -33.27 17.48
N VAL A 115 24.82 -32.00 17.90
CA VAL A 115 25.76 -31.43 18.88
C VAL A 115 25.01 -30.68 19.98
N THR A 116 25.19 -31.09 21.23
CA THR A 116 24.67 -30.40 22.42
C THR A 116 25.81 -29.86 23.27
N LEU A 117 25.85 -28.56 23.51
CA LEU A 117 26.87 -27.89 24.33
C LEU A 117 26.23 -27.21 25.54
N SER A 118 26.84 -27.30 26.71
CA SER A 118 26.37 -26.58 27.90
C SER A 118 27.50 -26.19 28.86
N ASN A 119 27.19 -25.23 29.75
CA ASN A 119 28.06 -24.76 30.84
C ASN A 119 29.50 -24.40 30.41
N ASN A 120 29.63 -23.39 29.56
CA ASN A 120 30.90 -22.87 29.04
C ASN A 120 31.67 -23.82 28.11
N SER A 121 30.95 -24.67 27.37
CA SER A 121 31.59 -25.61 26.43
C SER A 121 31.77 -25.00 25.04
N PHE A 122 32.69 -25.58 24.26
CA PHE A 122 33.02 -25.15 22.91
C PHE A 122 32.88 -26.32 21.95
N GLY A 123 32.27 -26.10 20.79
CA GLY A 123 32.10 -27.11 19.75
C GLY A 123 32.41 -26.55 18.37
N GLN A 124 33.18 -27.29 17.58
CA GLN A 124 33.34 -27.06 16.16
C GLN A 124 32.98 -28.35 15.41
N LEU A 125 32.17 -28.24 14.36
CA LEU A 125 31.82 -29.34 13.47
C LEU A 125 32.01 -28.91 12.01
N THR A 126 32.86 -29.58 11.26
CA THR A 126 32.97 -29.43 9.81
C THR A 126 32.35 -30.64 9.12
N LEU A 127 31.35 -30.42 8.28
CA LEU A 127 30.81 -31.42 7.35
C LEU A 127 31.23 -31.02 5.94
N ASP A 128 32.16 -31.77 5.34
CA ASP A 128 32.71 -31.51 4.01
C ASP A 128 32.27 -32.61 3.05
N ASN A 129 31.43 -32.28 2.06
CA ASN A 129 30.88 -33.24 1.09
C ASN A 129 30.30 -34.48 1.81
N THR A 130 29.58 -34.23 2.92
CA THR A 130 28.99 -35.27 3.75
C THR A 130 27.50 -35.37 3.47
N ALA A 131 27.03 -36.58 3.16
CA ALA A 131 25.62 -36.84 2.92
C ALA A 131 24.88 -37.09 4.24
N GLY A 132 23.91 -36.25 4.60
CA GLY A 132 23.03 -36.41 5.76
C GLY A 132 21.57 -36.69 5.38
N SER A 133 21.31 -37.07 4.13
CA SER A 133 19.95 -37.19 3.60
C SER A 133 19.15 -38.34 4.22
N GLY A 134 17.84 -38.16 4.34
CA GLY A 134 16.91 -39.16 4.86
C GLY A 134 17.00 -39.42 6.36
N ALA A 135 17.58 -38.49 7.15
CA ALA A 135 17.60 -38.61 8.60
C ALA A 135 16.16 -38.68 9.17
N GLY A 136 15.91 -39.54 10.16
CA GLY A 136 14.58 -39.75 10.75
C GLY A 136 14.09 -38.61 11.63
N ALA A 137 15.02 -37.77 12.11
CA ALA A 137 14.74 -36.49 12.74
C ALA A 137 15.36 -35.36 11.90
N ASN A 138 16.47 -34.75 12.33
CA ASN A 138 17.04 -33.59 11.64
C ASN A 138 18.27 -33.94 10.79
N GLY A 139 18.54 -33.17 9.73
CA GLY A 139 19.82 -33.26 9.02
C GLY A 139 20.98 -32.81 9.93
N LEU A 140 20.95 -31.55 10.35
CA LEU A 140 21.80 -30.99 11.39
C LEU A 140 20.95 -30.58 12.59
N PHE A 141 21.31 -31.05 13.77
CA PHE A 141 20.76 -30.62 15.05
C PHE A 141 21.86 -29.98 15.91
N PHE A 142 21.56 -28.83 16.52
CA PHE A 142 22.42 -28.26 17.55
C PHE A 142 21.63 -27.62 18.70
N ASN A 143 22.13 -27.78 19.92
CA ASN A 143 21.60 -27.14 21.12
C ASN A 143 22.73 -26.55 21.96
N VAL A 144 22.82 -25.23 22.00
CA VAL A 144 23.91 -24.48 22.64
C VAL A 144 23.37 -23.74 23.85
N GLY A 145 23.59 -24.32 25.03
CA GLY A 145 23.14 -23.79 26.32
C GLY A 145 24.25 -23.11 27.13
N THR A 146 23.83 -22.28 28.08
CA THR A 146 24.64 -21.60 29.12
C THR A 146 26.11 -21.31 28.75
N ALA A 147 26.35 -20.10 28.25
CA ALA A 147 27.68 -19.53 28.00
C ALA A 147 28.58 -20.35 27.05
N SER A 148 27.98 -21.14 26.15
CA SER A 148 28.70 -22.02 25.23
C SER A 148 28.84 -21.41 23.83
N ASN A 149 29.78 -21.94 23.03
CA ASN A 149 30.00 -21.49 21.66
C ASN A 149 30.03 -22.67 20.69
N PHE A 150 29.27 -22.57 19.61
CA PHE A 150 29.24 -23.57 18.55
C PHE A 150 29.55 -22.97 17.18
N THR A 151 30.37 -23.66 16.40
CA THR A 151 30.57 -23.37 14.97
C THR A 151 30.30 -24.61 14.15
N ALA A 152 29.43 -24.52 13.15
CA ALA A 152 29.28 -25.55 12.13
C ALA A 152 29.70 -25.01 10.77
N ASP A 153 30.61 -25.71 10.10
CA ASP A 153 31.05 -25.42 8.72
C ASP A 153 30.54 -26.53 7.80
N LEU A 154 29.51 -26.25 7.01
CA LEU A 154 28.86 -27.16 6.07
C LEU A 154 29.35 -26.85 4.64
N VAL A 155 30.33 -27.57 4.13
CA VAL A 155 31.04 -27.19 2.90
C VAL A 155 30.97 -28.26 1.81
N ASN A 156 31.18 -27.84 0.57
CA ASN A 156 31.32 -28.70 -0.61
C ASN A 156 30.13 -29.65 -0.86
N GLY A 157 28.89 -29.19 -0.66
CA GLY A 157 27.71 -29.93 -1.12
C GLY A 157 27.05 -30.81 -0.06
N VAL A 158 26.96 -30.36 1.19
CA VAL A 158 26.26 -31.10 2.26
C VAL A 158 24.78 -31.23 1.90
N ASN A 159 24.31 -32.47 1.71
CA ASN A 159 22.92 -32.77 1.39
C ASN A 159 22.18 -33.24 2.65
N LEU A 160 21.18 -32.46 3.09
CA LEU A 160 20.32 -32.74 4.26
C LEU A 160 18.87 -33.03 3.83
N ASP A 161 18.64 -33.40 2.57
CA ASP A 161 17.32 -33.60 1.99
C ASP A 161 16.58 -34.79 2.66
N GLY A 162 15.27 -34.68 2.79
CA GLY A 162 14.39 -35.74 3.29
C GLY A 162 14.47 -35.99 4.80
N ALA A 163 14.87 -34.98 5.59
CA ALA A 163 14.85 -35.06 7.04
C ALA A 163 13.41 -35.25 7.59
N GLY A 164 13.24 -36.12 8.57
CA GLY A 164 11.95 -36.45 9.20
C GLY A 164 11.43 -35.42 10.20
N VAL A 165 12.15 -34.32 10.40
CA VAL A 165 11.67 -33.10 11.07
C VAL A 165 12.19 -31.90 10.27
N SER A 166 13.43 -31.45 10.52
CA SER A 166 14.02 -30.31 9.81
C SER A 166 15.38 -30.60 9.19
N ALA A 167 15.70 -29.97 8.05
CA ALA A 167 17.04 -30.12 7.50
C ALA A 167 18.09 -29.50 8.42
N ILE A 168 17.80 -28.32 8.99
CA ILE A 168 18.61 -27.69 10.05
C ILE A 168 17.72 -27.31 11.22
N ASN A 169 18.04 -27.78 12.43
CA ASN A 169 17.35 -27.44 13.66
C ASN A 169 18.34 -26.95 14.73
N GLY A 170 18.13 -25.74 15.21
CA GLY A 170 19.06 -25.07 16.11
C GLY A 170 18.38 -24.39 17.30
N ASN A 171 18.92 -24.59 18.49
CA ASN A 171 18.56 -23.82 19.69
C ASN A 171 19.81 -23.19 20.31
N VAL A 172 19.79 -21.87 20.54
CA VAL A 172 20.87 -21.11 21.19
C VAL A 172 20.30 -20.35 22.38
N SER A 173 20.77 -20.66 23.59
CA SER A 173 20.24 -20.06 24.81
C SER A 173 21.29 -19.82 25.90
N GLY A 174 20.98 -18.87 26.79
CA GLY A 174 21.72 -18.65 28.03
C GLY A 174 23.07 -18.00 27.83
N PHE A 175 23.14 -16.83 27.19
CA PHE A 175 24.39 -16.12 26.89
C PHE A 175 25.34 -16.89 25.97
N SER A 176 24.79 -17.65 25.01
CA SER A 176 25.55 -18.52 24.12
C SER A 176 25.65 -17.96 22.70
N ASN A 177 26.61 -18.47 21.93
CA ASN A 177 26.79 -18.10 20.52
C ASN A 177 26.77 -19.35 19.63
N ALA A 178 26.11 -19.26 18.48
CA ALA A 178 26.25 -20.25 17.41
C ALA A 178 26.54 -19.56 16.07
N THR A 179 27.43 -20.14 15.27
CA THR A 179 27.74 -19.71 13.91
C THR A 179 27.60 -20.90 12.96
N ILE A 180 26.78 -20.78 11.93
CA ILE A 180 26.59 -21.81 10.90
C ILE A 180 27.03 -21.22 9.56
N ASN A 181 28.10 -21.76 8.97
CA ASN A 181 28.58 -21.39 7.65
C ASN A 181 28.24 -22.51 6.68
N GLY A 182 27.51 -22.21 5.60
CA GLY A 182 27.15 -23.19 4.58
C GLY A 182 27.73 -22.83 3.21
N ASN A 183 28.09 -23.84 2.42
CA ASN A 183 28.35 -23.71 0.99
C ASN A 183 27.78 -24.91 0.23
N MET A 184 26.81 -24.65 -0.66
CA MET A 184 26.07 -25.68 -1.41
C MET A 184 25.28 -26.65 -0.52
N VAL A 185 24.69 -26.14 0.57
CA VAL A 185 23.86 -26.96 1.46
C VAL A 185 22.43 -27.05 0.91
N SER A 186 21.86 -28.25 0.85
CA SER A 186 20.44 -28.47 0.52
C SER A 186 19.70 -29.13 1.68
N GLY A 187 18.38 -28.96 1.72
CA GLY A 187 17.51 -29.47 2.78
C GLY A 187 16.08 -29.69 2.33
N ALA A 188 15.88 -30.13 1.09
CA ALA A 188 14.55 -30.26 0.49
C ALA A 188 13.73 -31.39 1.15
N ALA A 189 12.40 -31.28 1.11
CA ALA A 189 11.45 -32.30 1.57
C ALA A 189 11.60 -32.71 3.05
N ALA A 190 11.95 -31.75 3.92
CA ALA A 190 11.82 -31.93 5.37
C ALA A 190 10.34 -32.08 5.74
N THR A 191 9.97 -32.94 6.69
CA THR A 191 8.53 -33.15 6.99
C THR A 191 7.92 -32.09 7.90
N ASP A 192 8.75 -31.29 8.57
CA ASP A 192 8.38 -30.08 9.32
C ASP A 192 9.08 -28.89 8.63
N ASP A 193 9.86 -28.07 9.32
CA ASP A 193 10.51 -26.90 8.70
C ASP A 193 11.76 -27.28 7.89
N ALA A 194 12.06 -26.59 6.78
CA ALA A 194 13.37 -26.77 6.13
C ALA A 194 14.50 -26.31 7.07
N ILE A 195 14.34 -25.12 7.66
CA ILE A 195 15.25 -24.56 8.67
C ILE A 195 14.44 -24.04 9.86
N HIS A 196 14.70 -24.58 11.05
CA HIS A 196 14.13 -24.16 12.33
C HIS A 196 15.20 -23.61 13.25
N LEU A 197 15.09 -22.35 13.68
CA LEU A 197 16.08 -21.69 14.52
C LEU A 197 15.42 -20.97 15.71
N ALA A 198 15.86 -21.30 16.92
CA ALA A 198 15.43 -20.65 18.15
C ALA A 198 16.62 -20.00 18.88
N VAL A 199 16.49 -18.72 19.23
CA VAL A 199 17.50 -17.93 19.94
C VAL A 199 16.85 -17.26 21.16
N SER A 200 17.43 -17.44 22.34
CA SER A 200 16.86 -16.90 23.58
C SER A 200 17.88 -16.51 24.65
N ASN A 201 17.45 -15.72 25.64
CA ASN A 201 18.21 -15.42 26.86
C ASN A 201 19.61 -14.85 26.57
N ASN A 202 19.67 -13.69 25.94
CA ASN A 202 20.89 -12.92 25.63
C ASN A 202 21.88 -13.68 24.75
N SER A 203 21.39 -14.47 23.80
CA SER A 203 22.22 -15.29 22.91
C SER A 203 22.35 -14.68 21.52
N ASN A 204 23.33 -15.17 20.76
CA ASN A 204 23.58 -14.74 19.40
C ASN A 204 23.64 -15.92 18.43
N LEU A 205 22.96 -15.80 17.30
CA LEU A 205 23.04 -16.74 16.19
C LEU A 205 23.48 -16.00 14.93
N VAL A 206 24.47 -16.58 14.23
CA VAL A 206 24.86 -16.17 12.88
C VAL A 206 24.72 -17.37 11.97
N MET A 207 24.03 -17.22 10.84
CA MET A 207 23.98 -18.19 9.77
C MET A 207 24.34 -17.51 8.46
N ASP A 208 25.35 -18.01 7.74
CA ASP A 208 25.80 -17.49 6.45
C ASP A 208 25.87 -18.65 5.45
N MET A 209 24.92 -18.70 4.51
CA MET A 209 24.73 -19.79 3.57
C MET A 209 25.09 -19.32 2.16
N GLN A 210 26.13 -19.92 1.58
CA GLN A 210 26.61 -19.62 0.23
C GLN A 210 26.16 -20.69 -0.77
N ASN A 211 25.77 -20.29 -1.98
CA ASN A 211 25.31 -21.19 -3.05
C ASN A 211 24.30 -22.23 -2.57
N ALA A 212 23.41 -21.85 -1.65
CA ALA A 212 22.46 -22.76 -1.04
C ALA A 212 21.66 -23.52 -2.12
N GLY A 213 21.47 -24.82 -1.90
CA GLY A 213 20.63 -25.66 -2.73
C GLY A 213 19.15 -25.41 -2.47
N SER A 214 18.32 -26.37 -2.84
CA SER A 214 16.88 -26.30 -2.57
C SER A 214 16.57 -26.68 -1.12
N PHE A 215 15.61 -25.96 -0.55
CA PHE A 215 14.92 -26.21 0.72
C PHE A 215 13.40 -26.39 0.48
N ALA A 216 13.01 -26.70 -0.76
CA ALA A 216 11.61 -26.76 -1.17
C ALA A 216 10.87 -27.97 -0.58
N GLY A 217 9.55 -27.85 -0.48
CA GLY A 217 8.64 -28.93 -0.09
C GLY A 217 8.69 -29.30 1.40
N ALA A 218 9.05 -28.35 2.27
CA ALA A 218 8.96 -28.52 3.71
C ALA A 218 7.50 -28.74 4.15
N GLY A 219 7.23 -29.68 5.05
CA GLY A 219 5.87 -29.93 5.54
C GLY A 219 5.35 -28.88 6.52
N GLY A 220 6.26 -28.14 7.16
CA GLY A 220 6.04 -26.94 7.96
C GLY A 220 6.50 -25.69 7.19
N ASP A 221 7.34 -24.86 7.80
CA ASP A 221 7.81 -23.61 7.20
C ASP A 221 9.06 -23.82 6.32
N GLY A 222 9.26 -22.96 5.32
CA GLY A 222 10.54 -22.92 4.59
C GLY A 222 11.70 -22.51 5.51
N LEU A 223 11.52 -21.37 6.19
CA LEU A 223 12.42 -20.89 7.24
C LEU A 223 11.61 -20.36 8.43
N GLN A 224 11.82 -20.94 9.61
CA GLN A 224 11.27 -20.49 10.87
C GLN A 224 12.38 -19.94 11.78
N LEU A 225 12.24 -18.68 12.20
CA LEU A 225 13.10 -18.03 13.19
C LEU A 225 12.30 -17.54 14.40
N ILE A 226 12.66 -18.01 15.59
CA ILE A 226 12.12 -17.57 16.87
C ILE A 226 13.26 -16.92 17.68
N ASN A 227 13.21 -15.61 17.90
CA ASN A 227 14.27 -14.88 18.57
C ASN A 227 13.72 -14.04 19.74
N THR A 228 14.09 -14.34 20.98
CA THR A 228 13.47 -13.73 22.18
C THR A 228 14.48 -13.42 23.29
N GLY A 229 14.07 -12.61 24.27
CA GLY A 229 14.83 -12.40 25.50
C GLY A 229 16.20 -11.76 25.26
N ASP A 230 16.21 -10.53 24.76
CA ASP A 230 17.44 -9.72 24.57
C ASP A 230 18.48 -10.37 23.64
N SER A 231 18.04 -11.15 22.64
CA SER A 231 18.90 -11.96 21.77
C SER A 231 19.04 -11.39 20.35
N THR A 232 20.08 -11.80 19.64
CA THR A 232 20.34 -11.39 18.24
C THR A 232 20.42 -12.59 17.31
N ALA A 233 19.78 -12.50 16.15
CA ALA A 233 19.86 -13.50 15.09
C ALA A 233 20.17 -12.82 13.76
N ASN A 234 21.22 -13.26 13.06
CA ASN A 234 21.60 -12.76 11.75
C ASN A 234 21.69 -13.93 10.77
N ILE A 235 20.79 -13.98 9.80
CA ILE A 235 20.70 -15.02 8.77
C ILE A 235 20.98 -14.37 7.42
N THR A 236 21.96 -14.88 6.69
CA THR A 236 22.31 -14.40 5.35
C THR A 236 22.41 -15.56 4.37
N PHE A 237 21.83 -15.39 3.19
CA PHE A 237 22.00 -16.27 2.05
C PHE A 237 22.67 -15.48 0.92
N ARG A 238 23.78 -16.01 0.38
CA ARG A 238 24.59 -15.36 -0.66
C ARG A 238 24.92 -16.30 -1.81
N ASN A 239 25.14 -15.69 -2.96
CA ASN A 239 25.91 -16.11 -4.12
C ASN A 239 25.49 -17.47 -4.71
N GLY A 240 24.88 -17.52 -5.90
CA GLY A 240 24.73 -18.78 -6.66
C GLY A 240 23.39 -19.01 -7.38
N GLY A 241 22.36 -18.27 -7.02
CA GLY A 241 21.01 -18.39 -7.59
C GLY A 241 19.92 -18.10 -6.56
N VAL A 242 18.67 -18.20 -6.99
CA VAL A 242 17.49 -18.10 -6.10
C VAL A 242 17.45 -19.34 -5.21
N VAL A 243 17.43 -19.15 -3.89
CA VAL A 243 17.22 -20.24 -2.93
C VAL A 243 15.74 -20.62 -2.95
N ASP A 244 15.46 -21.91 -3.09
CA ASP A 244 14.09 -22.38 -3.27
C ASP A 244 13.51 -22.90 -1.94
N PHE A 245 12.53 -22.17 -1.38
CA PHE A 245 11.71 -22.57 -0.23
C PHE A 245 10.25 -22.84 -0.65
N SER A 246 10.00 -23.05 -1.95
CA SER A 246 8.64 -23.20 -2.46
C SER A 246 7.95 -24.47 -1.93
N GLY A 247 6.61 -24.43 -1.86
CA GLY A 247 5.78 -25.55 -1.45
C GLY A 247 5.81 -25.87 0.05
N ALA A 248 6.10 -24.87 0.90
CA ALA A 248 6.02 -25.01 2.34
C ALA A 248 4.57 -25.28 2.82
N GLY A 249 4.39 -26.27 3.71
CA GLY A 249 3.10 -26.61 4.31
C GLY A 249 2.58 -25.60 5.35
N GLY A 250 3.43 -24.67 5.79
CA GLY A 250 3.13 -23.50 6.61
C GLY A 250 3.45 -22.20 5.87
N TYR A 251 4.34 -21.39 6.43
CA TYR A 251 4.86 -20.15 5.86
C TYR A 251 6.05 -20.43 4.95
N GLY A 252 6.26 -19.61 3.92
CA GLY A 252 7.54 -19.63 3.19
C GLY A 252 8.68 -19.17 4.09
N LEU A 253 8.48 -18.02 4.73
CA LEU A 253 9.33 -17.47 5.78
C LEU A 253 8.47 -16.98 6.95
N THR A 254 8.80 -17.39 8.17
CA THR A 254 8.27 -16.77 9.39
C THR A 254 9.40 -16.35 10.34
N SER A 255 9.28 -15.12 10.86
CA SER A 255 10.21 -14.57 11.85
C SER A 255 9.44 -13.95 13.01
N LEU A 256 9.60 -14.52 14.21
CA LEU A 256 9.06 -14.01 15.46
C LEU A 256 10.18 -13.46 16.34
N THR A 257 10.32 -12.13 16.34
CA THR A 257 11.28 -11.42 17.19
C THR A 257 10.59 -10.86 18.43
N GLY A 258 10.71 -11.56 19.56
CA GLY A 258 10.15 -11.19 20.85
C GLY A 258 10.96 -10.15 21.61
N THR A 259 10.65 -10.02 22.90
CA THR A 259 11.06 -8.91 23.77
C THR A 259 12.55 -8.55 23.66
N ASN A 260 12.81 -7.28 23.33
CA ASN A 260 14.15 -6.67 23.24
C ASN A 260 15.14 -7.39 22.29
N SER A 261 14.64 -8.24 21.38
CA SER A 261 15.50 -8.97 20.43
C SER A 261 15.61 -8.27 19.08
N THR A 262 16.65 -8.63 18.33
CA THR A 262 16.89 -8.16 16.96
C THR A 262 17.12 -9.33 16.00
N SER A 263 16.34 -9.42 14.94
CA SER A 263 16.52 -10.37 13.84
C SER A 263 16.82 -9.66 12.53
N THR A 264 17.89 -10.06 11.86
CA THR A 264 18.25 -9.61 10.51
C THR A 264 18.28 -10.82 9.58
N ILE A 265 17.51 -10.76 8.49
CA ILE A 265 17.42 -11.81 7.48
C ILE A 265 17.72 -11.17 6.12
N ASP A 266 18.71 -11.69 5.40
CA ASP A 266 19.19 -11.12 4.14
C ASP A 266 19.34 -12.21 3.05
N PHE A 267 18.56 -12.08 1.98
CA PHE A 267 18.62 -12.92 0.78
C PHE A 267 19.19 -12.12 -0.38
N MET A 268 20.52 -12.02 -0.43
CA MET A 268 21.22 -11.10 -1.34
C MET A 268 20.91 -11.39 -2.82
N ASP A 269 20.84 -12.68 -3.19
CA ASP A 269 20.66 -13.15 -4.58
C ASP A 269 19.27 -13.74 -4.87
N GLY A 270 18.41 -13.75 -3.85
CA GLY A 270 16.99 -14.08 -3.93
C GLY A 270 16.56 -15.41 -3.35
N ALA A 271 15.25 -15.52 -3.21
CA ALA A 271 14.55 -16.66 -2.65
C ALA A 271 13.15 -16.78 -3.27
N SER A 272 12.69 -18.01 -3.50
CA SER A 272 11.29 -18.29 -3.85
C SER A 272 10.59 -18.88 -2.64
N PHE A 273 9.50 -18.23 -2.23
CA PHE A 273 8.57 -18.67 -1.20
C PHE A 273 7.22 -19.06 -1.82
N ASP A 274 7.22 -19.45 -3.09
CA ASP A 274 6.00 -19.72 -3.85
C ASP A 274 5.24 -20.93 -3.28
N MET A 275 3.91 -20.92 -3.38
CA MET A 275 3.02 -22.01 -2.92
C MET A 275 3.13 -22.32 -1.41
N ALA A 276 3.47 -21.33 -0.57
CA ALA A 276 3.30 -21.46 0.87
C ALA A 276 1.81 -21.63 1.22
N THR A 277 1.48 -22.55 2.13
CA THR A 277 0.08 -22.83 2.50
C THR A 277 -0.55 -21.70 3.33
N LEU A 278 0.25 -20.91 4.03
CA LEU A 278 -0.16 -19.71 4.76
C LEU A 278 0.40 -18.47 4.04
N ASP A 279 1.16 -17.62 4.73
CA ASP A 279 1.78 -16.44 4.13
C ASP A 279 3.09 -16.82 3.43
N ALA A 280 3.42 -16.18 2.31
CA ALA A 280 4.75 -16.35 1.71
C ALA A 280 5.83 -15.79 2.64
N ILE A 281 5.61 -14.61 3.22
CA ILE A 281 6.52 -13.98 4.19
C ILE A 281 5.71 -13.42 5.37
N ARG A 282 6.09 -13.80 6.59
CA ARG A 282 5.53 -13.26 7.83
C ARG A 282 6.62 -12.76 8.76
N LEU A 283 6.60 -11.46 9.08
CA LEU A 283 7.59 -10.83 9.97
C LEU A 283 6.88 -10.19 11.17
N SER A 284 7.21 -10.63 12.38
CA SER A 284 6.57 -10.17 13.62
C SER A 284 7.59 -9.70 14.64
N SER A 285 7.48 -8.44 15.07
CA SER A 285 8.29 -7.86 16.14
C SER A 285 7.42 -7.49 17.35
N VAL A 286 7.72 -8.03 18.53
CA VAL A 286 6.97 -7.86 19.78
C VAL A 286 7.82 -7.31 20.93
N VAL A 287 7.37 -6.22 21.55
CA VAL A 287 7.93 -5.56 22.75
C VAL A 287 9.37 -5.08 22.57
N ASN A 288 9.56 -3.82 22.17
CA ASN A 288 10.86 -3.17 21.99
C ASN A 288 11.85 -3.96 21.11
N SER A 289 11.34 -4.66 20.11
CA SER A 289 12.12 -5.57 19.28
C SER A 289 12.17 -5.13 17.82
N GLN A 290 13.10 -5.70 17.05
CA GLN A 290 13.33 -5.31 15.66
C GLN A 290 13.50 -6.51 14.75
N THR A 291 12.75 -6.52 13.64
CA THR A 291 12.97 -7.46 12.53
C THR A 291 13.28 -6.69 11.26
N THR A 292 14.38 -7.04 10.58
CA THR A 292 14.73 -6.51 9.26
C THR A 292 14.86 -7.65 8.26
N PHE A 293 14.09 -7.59 7.18
CA PHE A 293 14.21 -8.49 6.03
C PHE A 293 14.67 -7.70 4.82
N THR A 294 15.76 -8.14 4.18
CA THR A 294 16.25 -7.55 2.93
C THR A 294 16.43 -8.65 1.89
N GLY A 295 16.13 -8.35 0.64
CA GLY A 295 16.44 -9.28 -0.43
C GLY A 295 16.29 -8.68 -1.83
N SER A 296 16.83 -9.38 -2.80
CA SER A 296 16.56 -9.13 -4.22
C SER A 296 15.92 -10.33 -4.87
N SER A 297 15.09 -10.18 -5.92
CA SER A 297 14.48 -11.35 -6.61
C SER A 297 13.71 -12.29 -5.68
N ILE A 298 13.02 -11.72 -4.68
CA ILE A 298 12.18 -12.46 -3.74
C ILE A 298 10.79 -12.67 -4.34
N SER A 299 10.30 -13.91 -4.41
CA SER A 299 8.94 -14.24 -4.85
C SER A 299 8.15 -14.99 -3.78
N GLY A 300 6.83 -14.96 -3.89
CA GLY A 300 5.88 -15.59 -2.97
C GLY A 300 4.53 -15.85 -3.63
N ALA A 301 4.53 -16.29 -4.89
CA ALA A 301 3.32 -16.48 -5.68
C ALA A 301 2.46 -17.62 -5.15
N ASN A 302 1.13 -17.48 -5.21
CA ASN A 302 0.13 -18.45 -4.77
C ASN A 302 0.23 -18.81 -3.27
N ALA A 303 0.52 -17.83 -2.41
CA ALA A 303 0.42 -18.01 -0.96
C ALA A 303 -1.05 -18.28 -0.56
N GLY A 304 -1.29 -19.18 0.39
CA GLY A 304 -2.65 -19.55 0.80
C GLY A 304 -3.39 -18.48 1.61
N GLN A 305 -2.66 -17.59 2.28
CA GLN A 305 -3.18 -16.39 2.94
C GLN A 305 -2.56 -15.16 2.29
N ASP A 306 -1.56 -14.52 2.90
CA ASP A 306 -1.06 -13.24 2.43
C ASP A 306 0.27 -13.39 1.65
N GLY A 307 0.54 -12.51 0.68
CA GLY A 307 1.84 -12.46 0.03
C GLY A 307 2.94 -12.06 1.03
N ILE A 308 2.70 -10.98 1.77
CA ILE A 308 3.58 -10.46 2.81
C ILE A 308 2.73 -9.97 4.00
N ASP A 309 2.96 -10.50 5.21
CA ASP A 309 2.35 -10.03 6.47
C ASP A 309 3.41 -9.43 7.42
N LEU A 310 3.25 -8.15 7.74
CA LEU A 310 4.16 -7.38 8.61
C LEU A 310 3.46 -6.96 9.91
N VAL A 311 3.97 -7.43 11.05
CA VAL A 311 3.40 -7.16 12.38
C VAL A 311 4.43 -6.48 13.29
N ALA A 312 4.05 -5.38 13.95
CA ALA A 312 4.88 -4.71 14.97
C ALA A 312 4.05 -4.29 16.21
N LEU A 313 4.39 -4.84 17.38
CA LEU A 313 3.62 -4.68 18.62
C LEU A 313 4.46 -4.08 19.75
N THR A 314 3.95 -3.02 20.39
CA THR A 314 4.54 -2.36 21.57
C THR A 314 5.99 -1.88 21.36
N ASN A 315 6.17 -0.65 20.87
CA ASN A 315 7.47 -0.01 20.60
C ASN A 315 8.43 -0.84 19.75
N SER A 316 7.91 -1.71 18.88
CA SER A 316 8.71 -2.58 18.02
C SER A 316 8.83 -2.01 16.60
N THR A 317 9.80 -2.49 15.83
CA THR A 317 10.00 -2.11 14.43
C THR A 317 10.07 -3.34 13.53
N THR A 318 9.24 -3.40 12.49
CA THR A 318 9.36 -4.40 11.42
C THR A 318 9.68 -3.69 10.12
N THR A 319 10.76 -4.11 9.45
CA THR A 319 11.27 -3.51 8.21
C THR A 319 11.43 -4.56 7.13
N ILE A 320 10.94 -4.26 5.93
CA ILE A 320 11.14 -5.07 4.71
C ILE A 320 11.71 -4.20 3.58
N ASN A 321 12.77 -4.67 2.93
CA ASN A 321 13.43 -4.01 1.80
C ASN A 321 13.62 -5.01 0.64
N LEU A 322 12.76 -4.93 -0.37
CA LEU A 322 12.83 -5.78 -1.57
C LEU A 322 13.24 -4.94 -2.78
N THR A 323 14.28 -5.40 -3.47
CA THR A 323 14.71 -4.83 -4.75
C THR A 323 14.53 -5.86 -5.86
N ASN A 324 13.97 -5.46 -6.99
CA ASN A 324 13.63 -6.42 -8.04
C ASN A 324 12.83 -7.63 -7.51
N PRO A 325 11.72 -7.44 -6.78
CA PRO A 325 10.90 -8.57 -6.34
C PRO A 325 10.45 -9.41 -7.55
N GLY A 326 10.32 -10.72 -7.33
CA GLY A 326 9.63 -11.63 -8.23
C GLY A 326 8.12 -11.45 -8.14
N SER A 327 7.36 -12.53 -8.37
CA SER A 327 5.90 -12.49 -8.31
C SER A 327 5.36 -12.82 -6.92
N PHE A 328 4.36 -12.07 -6.48
CA PHE A 328 3.48 -12.31 -5.34
C PHE A 328 2.01 -12.41 -5.80
N THR A 329 1.79 -12.92 -7.02
CA THR A 329 0.45 -13.09 -7.62
C THR A 329 -0.41 -14.14 -6.91
N ASN A 330 -1.73 -13.98 -6.95
CA ASN A 330 -2.74 -14.91 -6.41
C ASN A 330 -2.60 -15.30 -4.91
N PRO A 331 -2.33 -14.37 -3.97
CA PRO A 331 -2.46 -14.70 -2.56
C PRO A 331 -3.95 -14.91 -2.20
N GLY A 332 -4.24 -15.88 -1.33
CA GLY A 332 -5.62 -16.17 -0.89
C GLY A 332 -6.29 -15.03 -0.10
N GLY A 333 -5.50 -14.13 0.50
CA GLY A 333 -5.86 -12.93 1.22
C GLY A 333 -5.24 -11.70 0.55
N ASP A 334 -4.38 -10.97 1.28
CA ASP A 334 -3.80 -9.70 0.83
C ASP A 334 -2.46 -9.89 0.11
N ALA A 335 -2.11 -9.03 -0.86
CA ALA A 335 -0.76 -9.06 -1.43
C ALA A 335 0.29 -8.44 -0.48
N LEU A 336 -0.06 -7.36 0.21
CA LEU A 336 0.73 -6.77 1.29
C LEU A 336 -0.17 -6.38 2.47
N LYS A 337 0.02 -7.05 3.60
CA LYS A 337 -0.63 -6.75 4.89
C LYS A 337 0.36 -6.11 5.86
N PHE A 338 -0.08 -5.09 6.59
CA PHE A 338 0.66 -4.60 7.75
C PHE A 338 -0.24 -4.19 8.93
N PHE A 339 0.20 -4.57 10.14
CA PHE A 339 -0.43 -4.20 11.41
C PHE A 339 0.60 -3.63 12.40
N ALA A 340 0.30 -2.48 12.99
CA ALA A 340 1.14 -1.90 14.05
C ALA A 340 0.35 -1.30 15.21
N THR A 341 0.84 -1.53 16.43
CA THR A 341 0.26 -0.90 17.61
C THR A 341 1.25 -0.48 18.70
N GLY A 342 0.88 0.51 19.49
CA GLY A 342 1.53 0.84 20.77
C GLY A 342 2.92 1.44 20.62
N GLY A 343 3.05 2.47 19.80
CA GLY A 343 4.32 3.14 19.52
C GLY A 343 5.20 2.43 18.48
N SER A 344 4.69 1.37 17.85
CA SER A 344 5.46 0.55 16.91
C SER A 344 5.55 1.17 15.51
N THR A 345 6.54 0.72 14.73
CA THR A 345 6.85 1.21 13.39
C THR A 345 6.87 0.08 12.35
N ILE A 346 6.25 0.31 11.19
CA ILE A 346 6.41 -0.52 9.97
C ILE A 346 7.16 0.30 8.92
N ASN A 347 8.17 -0.29 8.29
CA ASN A 347 8.84 0.28 7.13
C ASN A 347 8.85 -0.75 5.99
N ALA A 348 8.24 -0.43 4.86
CA ALA A 348 8.27 -1.29 3.68
C ALA A 348 8.82 -0.52 2.48
N THR A 349 9.90 -1.02 1.88
CA THR A 349 10.45 -0.52 0.62
C THR A 349 10.46 -1.66 -0.39
N ILE A 350 9.63 -1.59 -1.43
CA ILE A 350 9.50 -2.63 -2.45
C ILE A 350 9.58 -1.97 -3.82
N ILE A 351 10.67 -2.21 -4.53
CA ILE A 351 11.01 -1.49 -5.76
C ILE A 351 11.38 -2.49 -6.86
N ALA A 352 10.53 -2.62 -7.88
CA ALA A 352 10.87 -3.37 -9.09
C ALA A 352 11.64 -2.51 -10.10
N PRO A 353 12.49 -3.11 -10.95
CA PRO A 353 13.18 -2.39 -12.01
C PRO A 353 12.19 -1.79 -13.01
N ASN A 354 12.61 -0.71 -13.67
CA ASN A 354 11.79 -0.07 -14.70
C ASN A 354 11.59 -1.01 -15.90
N GLY A 355 10.36 -1.10 -16.42
CA GLY A 355 10.05 -1.73 -17.72
C GLY A 355 8.99 -2.82 -17.66
N SER A 356 8.82 -3.51 -16.54
CA SER A 356 7.70 -4.42 -16.29
C SER A 356 7.43 -4.46 -14.80
N PRO A 357 6.20 -4.12 -14.35
CA PRO A 357 5.87 -4.18 -12.93
C PRO A 357 6.11 -5.58 -12.36
N ALA A 358 6.53 -5.66 -11.10
CA ALA A 358 6.45 -6.91 -10.37
C ALA A 358 4.98 -7.18 -10.01
N LEU A 359 4.53 -8.42 -10.20
CA LEU A 359 3.14 -8.81 -10.02
C LEU A 359 2.84 -9.05 -8.54
N PHE A 360 1.91 -8.28 -7.99
CA PHE A 360 1.25 -8.42 -6.68
C PHE A 360 -0.28 -8.51 -6.90
N ASP A 361 -0.69 -9.03 -8.06
CA ASP A 361 -2.03 -9.01 -8.59
C ASP A 361 -2.89 -10.20 -8.08
N MET A 362 -4.20 -10.09 -8.30
CA MET A 362 -5.19 -11.13 -8.01
C MET A 362 -5.25 -11.56 -6.54
N ALA A 363 -5.04 -10.62 -5.62
CA ALA A 363 -5.23 -10.84 -4.19
C ALA A 363 -6.70 -11.21 -3.88
N GLY A 364 -6.91 -12.24 -3.06
CA GLY A 364 -8.26 -12.69 -2.66
C GLY A 364 -9.04 -11.66 -1.84
N ASP A 365 -8.35 -10.77 -1.12
CA ASP A 365 -8.91 -9.65 -0.35
C ASP A 365 -8.35 -8.31 -0.87
N GLN A 366 -7.36 -7.71 -0.20
CA GLN A 366 -6.83 -6.40 -0.57
C GLN A 366 -5.53 -6.49 -1.37
N GLY A 367 -5.28 -5.55 -2.28
CA GLY A 367 -3.92 -5.39 -2.80
C GLY A 367 -2.95 -5.00 -1.68
N ILE A 368 -3.34 -4.01 -0.88
CA ILE A 368 -2.62 -3.57 0.33
C ILE A 368 -3.61 -3.38 1.49
N ASP A 369 -3.47 -4.08 2.62
CA ASP A 369 -4.23 -3.83 3.87
C ASP A 369 -3.33 -3.29 4.98
N GLY A 370 -3.69 -2.14 5.53
CA GLY A 370 -2.94 -1.46 6.58
C GLY A 370 -3.79 -1.12 7.79
N VAL A 371 -3.37 -1.52 8.99
CA VAL A 371 -4.03 -1.15 10.25
C VAL A 371 -3.03 -0.63 11.27
N LEU A 372 -3.20 0.63 11.69
CA LEU A 372 -2.33 1.31 12.64
C LEU A 372 -3.11 1.83 13.85
N GLN A 373 -2.60 1.55 15.06
CA GLN A 373 -3.14 2.07 16.30
C GLN A 373 -2.05 2.61 17.22
N ASP A 374 -1.99 3.92 17.45
CA ASP A 374 -0.92 4.58 18.20
C ASP A 374 0.48 4.31 17.60
N SER A 375 0.59 4.24 16.27
CA SER A 375 1.76 3.69 15.57
C SER A 375 2.14 4.47 14.32
N THR A 376 3.27 4.09 13.70
CA THR A 376 3.74 4.69 12.44
C THR A 376 3.93 3.62 11.36
N ALA A 377 3.59 3.93 10.11
CA ALA A 377 4.02 3.15 8.96
C ALA A 377 4.52 4.03 7.82
N THR A 378 5.58 3.58 7.15
CA THR A 378 6.13 4.18 5.94
C THR A 378 6.21 3.15 4.82
N LEU A 379 5.57 3.44 3.68
CA LEU A 379 5.64 2.63 2.46
C LEU A 379 6.37 3.39 1.37
N ASN A 380 7.35 2.76 0.73
CA ASN A 380 8.03 3.25 -0.47
C ASN A 380 7.91 2.18 -1.55
N LEU A 381 6.92 2.31 -2.43
CA LEU A 381 6.55 1.28 -3.39
C LEU A 381 6.73 1.80 -4.81
N ALA A 382 7.37 1.02 -5.69
CA ALA A 382 7.58 1.43 -7.06
C ALA A 382 7.53 0.29 -8.09
N ASN A 383 6.85 0.55 -9.21
CA ASN A 383 6.69 -0.36 -10.34
C ASN A 383 6.07 -1.71 -9.93
N LEU A 384 4.93 -1.69 -9.23
CA LEU A 384 4.23 -2.90 -8.78
C LEU A 384 2.80 -2.91 -9.35
N ASP A 385 2.28 -4.10 -9.62
CA ASP A 385 0.92 -4.30 -10.10
C ASP A 385 0.09 -5.00 -9.03
N PHE A 386 -0.87 -4.29 -8.43
CA PHE A 386 -1.83 -4.78 -7.44
C PHE A 386 -3.22 -4.96 -8.05
N SER A 387 -3.32 -5.14 -9.37
CA SER A 387 -4.60 -5.26 -10.05
C SER A 387 -5.38 -6.52 -9.65
N GLY A 388 -6.71 -6.49 -9.79
CA GLY A 388 -7.57 -7.65 -9.57
C GLY A 388 -7.76 -8.05 -8.10
N ALA A 389 -7.53 -7.13 -7.15
CA ALA A 389 -7.83 -7.38 -5.74
C ALA A 389 -9.33 -7.67 -5.51
N GLY A 390 -9.66 -8.58 -4.59
CA GLY A 390 -11.04 -8.99 -4.27
C GLY A 390 -11.91 -7.89 -3.65
N VAL A 391 -11.30 -6.95 -2.92
CA VAL A 391 -11.99 -5.84 -2.27
C VAL A 391 -11.45 -4.50 -2.77
N ASP A 392 -10.49 -3.89 -2.08
CA ASP A 392 -9.85 -2.62 -2.45
C ASP A 392 -8.44 -2.88 -3.04
N GLY A 393 -7.97 -1.98 -3.92
CA GLY A 393 -6.58 -2.01 -4.37
C GLY A 393 -5.61 -1.66 -3.24
N MET A 394 -5.96 -0.67 -2.42
CA MET A 394 -5.25 -0.31 -1.20
C MET A 394 -6.24 0.19 -0.15
N ALA A 395 -6.25 -0.39 1.04
CA ALA A 395 -7.02 0.04 2.19
C ALA A 395 -6.12 0.30 3.41
N VAL A 396 -6.11 1.53 3.92
CA VAL A 396 -5.32 1.88 5.11
C VAL A 396 -6.18 2.55 6.17
N ARG A 397 -6.16 2.00 7.38
CA ARG A 397 -6.87 2.45 8.57
C ARG A 397 -5.89 2.88 9.65
N SER A 398 -5.88 4.16 9.98
CA SER A 398 -4.97 4.75 10.98
C SER A 398 -5.75 5.39 12.13
N ASN A 399 -5.43 5.01 13.37
CA ASN A 399 -6.06 5.55 14.58
C ASN A 399 -4.98 6.10 15.53
N ASN A 400 -5.02 7.42 15.80
CA ASN A 400 -3.96 8.14 16.52
C ASN A 400 -2.55 7.76 16.00
N SER A 401 -2.41 7.66 14.68
CA SER A 401 -1.24 7.06 14.01
C SER A 401 -0.72 7.94 12.87
N THR A 402 0.51 7.69 12.44
CA THR A 402 1.09 8.33 11.25
C THR A 402 1.26 7.32 10.13
N PHE A 403 0.70 7.61 8.97
CA PHE A 403 0.89 6.82 7.75
C PHE A 403 1.55 7.68 6.67
N THR A 404 2.64 7.20 6.09
CA THR A 404 3.30 7.86 4.96
C THR A 404 3.49 6.87 3.82
N ALA A 405 3.13 7.25 2.60
CA ALA A 405 3.35 6.43 1.42
C ALA A 405 3.93 7.25 0.26
N ASN A 406 5.02 6.75 -0.33
CA ASN A 406 5.57 7.23 -1.60
C ASN A 406 5.36 6.13 -2.66
N LEU A 407 4.44 6.38 -3.60
CA LEU A 407 3.97 5.39 -4.56
C LEU A 407 4.37 5.81 -5.98
N THR A 408 5.04 4.97 -6.76
CA THR A 408 5.46 5.29 -8.14
C THR A 408 5.10 4.18 -9.10
N ASN A 409 4.37 4.48 -10.17
CA ASN A 409 3.98 3.51 -11.20
C ASN A 409 3.32 2.25 -10.60
N LEU A 410 2.30 2.43 -9.76
CA LEU A 410 1.52 1.30 -9.23
C LEU A 410 0.19 1.18 -9.96
N GLN A 411 -0.29 -0.06 -10.12
CA GLN A 411 -1.59 -0.35 -10.72
C GLN A 411 -2.51 -0.93 -9.66
N PHE A 412 -3.68 -0.32 -9.48
CA PHE A 412 -4.75 -0.78 -8.59
C PHE A 412 -6.03 -1.05 -9.40
N ASP A 413 -5.86 -1.42 -10.68
CA ASP A 413 -6.98 -1.65 -11.60
C ASP A 413 -7.80 -2.89 -11.18
N ASP A 414 -9.09 -2.92 -11.49
CA ASP A 414 -9.98 -4.07 -11.28
C ASP A 414 -10.17 -4.50 -9.81
N ALA A 415 -10.19 -3.56 -8.86
CA ALA A 415 -10.63 -3.82 -7.47
C ALA A 415 -12.09 -4.28 -7.46
N ALA A 416 -12.37 -5.53 -7.12
CA ALA A 416 -13.61 -6.19 -7.54
C ALA A 416 -14.88 -5.69 -6.84
N THR A 417 -14.80 -5.38 -5.53
CA THR A 417 -15.98 -4.99 -4.73
C THR A 417 -15.80 -3.69 -3.94
N GLY A 418 -14.60 -3.16 -3.87
CA GLY A 418 -14.24 -1.97 -3.11
C GLY A 418 -13.55 -0.91 -3.96
N ASP A 419 -12.78 -0.06 -3.30
CA ASP A 419 -12.17 1.13 -3.86
C ASP A 419 -10.82 0.82 -4.53
N ALA A 420 -10.37 1.59 -5.51
CA ALA A 420 -8.97 1.44 -5.93
C ALA A 420 -8.01 1.90 -4.81
N ILE A 421 -8.34 3.01 -4.15
CA ILE A 421 -7.58 3.54 -3.00
C ILE A 421 -8.51 4.03 -1.90
N ARG A 422 -8.35 3.50 -0.69
CA ARG A 422 -9.06 3.89 0.52
C ARG A 422 -8.11 4.27 1.66
N ILE A 423 -8.26 5.48 2.20
CA ILE A 423 -7.47 5.97 3.33
C ILE A 423 -8.38 6.52 4.42
N GLN A 424 -8.37 5.88 5.59
CA GLN A 424 -9.13 6.25 6.77
C GLN A 424 -8.20 6.69 7.90
N SER A 425 -8.37 7.91 8.39
CA SER A 425 -7.60 8.50 9.49
C SER A 425 -8.53 8.97 10.60
N HIS A 426 -8.32 8.44 11.81
CA HIS A 426 -9.14 8.69 13.01
C HIS A 426 -8.34 9.23 14.18
N ASN A 427 -9.00 10.01 15.04
CA ASN A 427 -8.52 10.42 16.36
C ASN A 427 -7.13 11.10 16.34
N GLY A 428 -6.97 12.11 15.49
CA GLY A 428 -5.71 12.86 15.37
C GLY A 428 -4.64 12.18 14.52
N SER A 429 -4.99 11.15 13.75
CA SER A 429 -4.09 10.51 12.79
C SER A 429 -3.61 11.49 11.70
N SER A 430 -2.44 11.22 11.15
CA SER A 430 -1.87 11.95 10.01
C SER A 430 -1.47 10.97 8.90
N SER A 431 -2.18 11.02 7.77
CA SER A 431 -1.88 10.23 6.58
C SER A 431 -1.36 11.13 5.46
N SER A 432 -0.21 10.77 4.87
CA SER A 432 0.42 11.48 3.76
C SER A 432 0.76 10.51 2.62
N VAL A 433 0.10 10.66 1.48
CA VAL A 433 0.37 9.87 0.28
C VAL A 433 0.87 10.79 -0.82
N VAL A 434 2.08 10.51 -1.32
CA VAL A 434 2.67 11.14 -2.50
C VAL A 434 2.81 10.07 -3.56
N ALA A 435 2.22 10.31 -4.71
CA ALA A 435 1.99 9.29 -5.71
C ALA A 435 2.30 9.82 -7.11
N SER A 436 2.91 9.00 -7.96
CA SER A 436 3.07 9.29 -9.38
C SER A 436 2.83 8.06 -10.25
N GLY A 437 2.25 8.24 -11.44
CA GLY A 437 2.01 7.12 -12.37
C GLY A 437 1.01 6.06 -11.87
N LEU A 438 0.08 6.41 -10.98
CA LEU A 438 -0.90 5.47 -10.44
C LEU A 438 -2.09 5.23 -11.38
N SER A 439 -2.56 4.00 -11.52
CA SER A 439 -3.88 3.66 -12.09
C SER A 439 -4.76 2.94 -11.07
N GLY A 440 -6.08 2.98 -11.30
CA GLY A 440 -7.11 2.40 -10.44
C GLY A 440 -8.47 2.35 -11.16
N SER A 441 -8.48 1.84 -12.39
CA SER A 441 -9.64 1.71 -13.24
C SER A 441 -10.55 0.57 -12.79
N ASN A 442 -11.84 0.63 -13.14
CA ASN A 442 -12.83 -0.42 -12.86
C ASN A 442 -12.96 -0.79 -11.36
N ALA A 443 -12.82 0.19 -10.47
CA ALA A 443 -13.08 -0.03 -9.05
C ALA A 443 -14.54 -0.44 -8.80
N GLY A 444 -14.73 -1.40 -7.91
CA GLY A 444 -16.02 -1.99 -7.53
C GLY A 444 -16.93 -1.03 -6.78
N ASP A 445 -16.36 -0.06 -6.07
CA ASP A 445 -17.00 1.09 -5.43
C ASP A 445 -16.35 2.38 -5.95
N ASP A 446 -15.55 3.11 -5.16
CA ASP A 446 -14.98 4.40 -5.56
C ASP A 446 -13.58 4.25 -6.19
N ALA A 447 -13.18 5.16 -7.07
CA ALA A 447 -11.78 5.20 -7.50
C ALA A 447 -10.88 5.63 -6.32
N ILE A 448 -11.26 6.65 -5.56
CA ILE A 448 -10.51 7.12 -4.39
C ILE A 448 -11.47 7.48 -3.25
N ARG A 449 -11.30 6.85 -2.09
CA ARG A 449 -12.06 7.12 -0.86
C ARG A 449 -11.17 7.66 0.26
N LEU A 450 -11.49 8.85 0.77
CA LEU A 450 -10.69 9.55 1.79
C LEU A 450 -11.51 9.94 3.02
N GLU A 451 -11.19 9.37 4.17
CA GLU A 451 -11.90 9.64 5.42
C GLU A 451 -10.94 10.23 6.46
N ALA A 452 -11.19 11.47 6.89
CA ALA A 452 -10.44 12.18 7.93
C ALA A 452 -11.38 12.56 9.08
N LEU A 453 -11.24 11.89 10.23
CA LEU A 453 -12.21 11.93 11.32
C LEU A 453 -11.54 12.27 12.66
N GLY A 454 -12.21 13.08 13.48
CA GLY A 454 -11.75 13.37 14.86
C GLY A 454 -10.43 14.14 14.93
N GLY A 455 -10.29 15.22 14.16
CA GLY A 455 -9.11 16.07 14.15
C GLY A 455 -7.93 15.50 13.35
N SER A 456 -8.20 14.56 12.46
CA SER A 456 -7.17 13.88 11.65
C SER A 456 -6.80 14.68 10.39
N THR A 457 -5.66 14.37 9.81
CA THR A 457 -5.20 14.95 8.53
C THR A 457 -4.99 13.88 7.49
N ASN A 458 -5.58 14.06 6.30
CA ASN A 458 -5.25 13.31 5.10
C ASN A 458 -4.64 14.28 4.07
N SER A 459 -3.45 13.97 3.57
CA SER A 459 -2.76 14.71 2.51
C SER A 459 -2.43 13.77 1.37
N VAL A 460 -3.10 13.92 0.23
CA VAL A 460 -2.95 13.06 -0.94
C VAL A 460 -2.51 13.91 -2.13
N VAL A 461 -1.31 13.65 -2.64
CA VAL A 461 -0.75 14.32 -3.81
C VAL A 461 -0.46 13.26 -4.86
N MET A 462 -1.19 13.29 -5.96
CA MET A 462 -1.03 12.38 -7.09
C MET A 462 -0.64 13.19 -8.33
N THR A 463 0.48 12.87 -8.96
CA THR A 463 0.95 13.53 -10.19
C THR A 463 1.12 12.54 -11.32
N ASP A 464 0.94 12.94 -12.57
CA ASP A 464 1.08 12.04 -13.72
C ASP A 464 0.26 10.76 -13.56
N THR A 465 -0.95 10.86 -13.03
CA THR A 465 -1.81 9.69 -12.81
C THR A 465 -2.21 9.05 -14.13
N GLY A 466 -2.18 7.71 -14.13
CA GLY A 466 -2.83 6.87 -15.14
C GLY A 466 -4.35 6.98 -15.08
N SER A 467 -5.04 5.95 -15.57
CA SER A 467 -6.50 5.94 -15.61
C SER A 467 -7.11 5.55 -14.25
N PHE A 468 -8.11 6.30 -13.81
CA PHE A 468 -9.06 5.94 -12.75
C PHE A 468 -10.48 5.92 -13.36
N SER A 469 -10.59 5.36 -14.56
CA SER A 469 -11.85 5.32 -15.31
C SER A 469 -12.79 4.28 -14.71
N THR A 470 -14.09 4.44 -14.99
CA THR A 470 -15.10 3.41 -14.76
C THR A 470 -15.23 2.87 -13.33
N PRO A 471 -15.08 3.68 -12.24
CA PRO A 471 -15.54 3.23 -10.93
C PRO A 471 -17.06 3.00 -10.98
N ASN A 472 -17.55 2.00 -10.26
CA ASN A 472 -18.99 1.78 -10.13
C ASN A 472 -19.63 2.90 -9.28
N GLY A 473 -18.96 3.30 -8.20
CA GLY A 473 -19.27 4.42 -7.33
C GLY A 473 -18.73 5.74 -7.87
N ASP A 474 -18.13 6.55 -7.00
CA ASP A 474 -17.63 7.89 -7.30
C ASP A 474 -16.18 7.88 -7.80
N GLY A 475 -15.79 8.93 -8.53
CA GLY A 475 -14.38 9.17 -8.87
C GLY A 475 -13.54 9.46 -7.61
N VAL A 476 -14.05 10.35 -6.76
CA VAL A 476 -13.50 10.63 -5.43
C VAL A 476 -14.63 10.74 -4.42
N ASP A 477 -14.67 9.86 -3.43
CA ASP A 477 -15.50 10.01 -2.22
C ASP A 477 -14.63 10.52 -1.06
N TYR A 478 -15.18 11.44 -0.26
CA TYR A 478 -14.50 11.89 0.95
C TYR A 478 -15.43 12.25 2.10
N THR A 479 -14.94 12.00 3.31
CA THR A 479 -15.59 12.44 4.55
C THR A 479 -14.57 13.13 5.45
N ALA A 480 -14.85 14.37 5.87
CA ALA A 480 -14.00 15.13 6.79
C ALA A 480 -14.82 15.67 7.98
N THR A 481 -14.58 15.16 9.20
CA THR A 481 -15.36 15.60 10.39
C THR A 481 -14.50 15.93 11.61
N GLY A 482 -15.02 16.82 12.46
CA GLY A 482 -14.50 17.04 13.82
C GLY A 482 -13.15 17.76 13.87
N GLY A 483 -12.96 18.84 13.11
CA GLY A 483 -11.71 19.59 13.07
C GLY A 483 -10.66 18.99 12.13
N SER A 484 -11.06 18.04 11.28
CA SER A 484 -10.13 17.33 10.40
C SER A 484 -9.70 18.18 9.20
N THR A 485 -8.58 17.81 8.58
CA THR A 485 -8.06 18.46 7.37
C THR A 485 -7.88 17.44 6.27
N LEU A 486 -8.42 17.73 5.09
CA LEU A 486 -8.21 16.95 3.88
C LEU A 486 -7.56 17.84 2.82
N ASN A 487 -6.35 17.48 2.37
CA ASN A 487 -5.63 18.14 1.28
C ASN A 487 -5.47 17.15 0.14
N VAL A 488 -6.10 17.41 -1.01
CA VAL A 488 -6.05 16.55 -2.19
C VAL A 488 -5.52 17.35 -3.35
N ASN A 489 -4.48 16.88 -4.02
CA ASN A 489 -3.94 17.45 -5.24
C ASN A 489 -3.74 16.33 -6.26
N ILE A 490 -4.63 16.22 -7.25
CA ILE A 490 -4.56 15.20 -8.29
C ILE A 490 -4.30 15.88 -9.63
N ALA A 491 -3.21 15.50 -10.28
CA ALA A 491 -2.81 15.99 -11.58
C ALA A 491 -2.70 14.85 -12.59
N ALA A 492 -3.41 15.00 -13.69
CA ALA A 492 -3.45 14.05 -14.79
C ALA A 492 -2.12 13.93 -15.53
N GLY A 493 -1.79 12.71 -15.94
CA GLY A 493 -0.82 12.50 -17.00
C GLY A 493 -1.33 13.09 -18.32
N ALA A 494 -0.42 13.54 -19.18
CA ALA A 494 -0.79 14.08 -20.49
C ALA A 494 -1.55 13.03 -21.32
N GLY A 495 -2.84 13.27 -21.57
CA GLY A 495 -3.68 12.44 -22.44
C GLY A 495 -4.40 11.27 -21.76
N THR A 496 -4.35 11.14 -20.42
CA THR A 496 -5.20 10.20 -19.68
C THR A 496 -6.44 10.93 -19.19
N GLY A 497 -7.63 10.45 -19.58
CA GLY A 497 -8.87 10.97 -19.01
C GLY A 497 -9.08 10.40 -17.60
N LEU A 498 -8.97 11.23 -16.57
CA LEU A 498 -9.20 10.82 -15.18
C LEU A 498 -10.67 10.87 -14.82
N PHE A 499 -11.18 9.75 -14.29
CA PHE A 499 -12.58 9.53 -13.89
C PHE A 499 -13.59 9.51 -15.04
N ASN A 500 -13.15 9.10 -16.24
CA ASN A 500 -14.06 8.93 -17.38
C ASN A 500 -15.02 7.74 -17.12
N ASN A 501 -16.31 7.96 -17.35
CA ASN A 501 -17.40 6.97 -17.21
C ASN A 501 -17.60 6.35 -15.81
N ALA A 502 -17.59 7.13 -14.72
CA ALA A 502 -18.13 6.63 -13.44
C ALA A 502 -19.57 6.10 -13.68
N VAL A 503 -19.77 4.79 -13.53
CA VAL A 503 -20.91 4.07 -14.15
C VAL A 503 -22.22 4.44 -13.46
N THR A 504 -22.19 4.59 -12.13
CA THR A 504 -23.37 4.94 -11.34
C THR A 504 -23.16 6.09 -10.35
N GLY A 505 -21.91 6.44 -10.02
CA GLY A 505 -21.62 7.55 -9.10
C GLY A 505 -21.22 8.86 -9.77
N ASN A 506 -20.76 9.77 -8.92
CA ASN A 506 -20.39 11.13 -9.21
C ASN A 506 -18.91 11.25 -9.56
N GLY A 507 -18.51 12.33 -10.21
CA GLY A 507 -17.08 12.64 -10.36
C GLY A 507 -16.39 12.85 -8.99
N VAL A 508 -17.03 13.62 -8.10
CA VAL A 508 -16.58 13.86 -6.72
C VAL A 508 -17.80 13.95 -5.81
N LEU A 509 -17.83 13.15 -4.75
CA LEU A 509 -18.82 13.20 -3.67
C LEU A 509 -18.10 13.44 -2.34
N GLY A 510 -18.71 14.17 -1.42
CA GLY A 510 -18.19 14.15 -0.06
C GLY A 510 -18.99 14.92 0.96
N THR A 511 -18.66 14.70 2.23
CA THR A 511 -19.30 15.35 3.37
C THR A 511 -18.25 15.99 4.27
N THR A 512 -18.51 17.22 4.71
CA THR A 512 -17.63 17.89 5.67
C THR A 512 -18.40 18.48 6.84
N THR A 513 -17.85 18.38 8.04
CA THR A 513 -18.44 18.95 9.25
C THR A 513 -17.32 19.47 10.14
N ASP A 514 -17.30 20.79 10.35
CA ASP A 514 -16.27 21.47 11.15
C ASP A 514 -14.84 21.12 10.71
N SER A 515 -14.61 20.98 9.40
CA SER A 515 -13.35 20.48 8.84
C SER A 515 -12.90 21.34 7.66
N THR A 516 -11.61 21.27 7.32
CA THR A 516 -11.05 21.99 6.17
C THR A 516 -10.80 21.01 5.04
N VAL A 517 -11.32 21.32 3.85
CA VAL A 517 -11.07 20.51 2.65
C VAL A 517 -10.51 21.39 1.54
N ASN A 518 -9.28 21.09 1.13
CA ASN A 518 -8.58 21.74 0.04
C ASN A 518 -8.39 20.73 -1.09
N MET A 519 -9.07 20.92 -2.22
CA MET A 519 -8.92 20.05 -3.39
C MET A 519 -8.39 20.83 -4.60
N ILE A 520 -7.37 20.29 -5.23
CA ILE A 520 -6.78 20.78 -6.47
C ILE A 520 -6.82 19.64 -7.47
N PHE A 521 -7.45 19.91 -8.61
CA PHE A 521 -7.57 18.97 -9.71
C PHE A 521 -6.97 19.61 -10.95
N ASN A 522 -5.95 18.99 -11.54
CA ASN A 522 -5.27 19.50 -12.72
C ASN A 522 -5.39 18.50 -13.88
N GLY A 523 -6.05 18.91 -14.97
CA GLY A 523 -6.08 18.15 -16.22
C GLY A 523 -7.07 16.99 -16.24
N LEU A 524 -8.07 17.01 -15.37
CA LEU A 524 -9.09 15.96 -15.31
C LEU A 524 -10.06 16.02 -16.49
N ASP A 525 -10.55 14.85 -16.90
CA ASP A 525 -11.58 14.66 -17.91
C ASP A 525 -12.72 13.85 -17.29
N PHE A 526 -13.73 14.55 -16.80
CA PHE A 526 -14.94 13.93 -16.24
C PHE A 526 -15.96 13.54 -17.32
N SER A 527 -15.56 13.41 -18.60
CA SER A 527 -16.50 13.02 -19.64
C SER A 527 -17.18 11.69 -19.29
N GLY A 528 -18.51 11.66 -19.43
CA GLY A 528 -19.33 10.49 -19.09
C GLY A 528 -19.64 10.27 -17.60
N ALA A 529 -19.01 10.97 -16.65
CA ALA A 529 -19.39 10.91 -15.24
C ALA A 529 -20.61 11.79 -14.94
N ASN A 530 -21.50 11.34 -14.05
CA ASN A 530 -22.59 12.19 -13.58
C ASN A 530 -22.05 13.28 -12.65
N LEU A 531 -22.01 14.54 -13.10
CA LEU A 531 -21.54 15.65 -12.27
C LEU A 531 -22.64 16.27 -11.40
N ALA A 532 -23.86 15.71 -11.43
CA ALA A 532 -25.01 16.27 -10.71
C ALA A 532 -24.94 16.17 -9.17
N GLY A 533 -23.84 15.66 -8.60
CA GLY A 533 -23.71 15.38 -7.17
C GLY A 533 -22.49 15.95 -6.46
N MET A 534 -21.82 17.00 -6.98
CA MET A 534 -20.79 17.70 -6.18
C MET A 534 -21.45 18.47 -5.01
N ASN A 535 -21.81 17.73 -3.96
CA ASN A 535 -22.51 18.22 -2.78
C ASN A 535 -21.52 18.51 -1.66
N ILE A 536 -20.82 19.64 -1.75
CA ILE A 536 -19.87 20.03 -0.70
C ILE A 536 -20.69 20.67 0.41
N THR A 537 -20.81 19.97 1.54
CA THR A 537 -21.45 20.44 2.77
C THR A 537 -20.39 20.70 3.84
N GLY A 538 -20.31 21.89 4.44
CA GLY A 538 -19.44 22.28 5.56
C GLY A 538 -18.80 23.68 5.52
N THR A 539 -18.03 24.01 6.55
CA THR A 539 -17.76 25.40 7.01
C THR A 539 -16.55 26.09 6.39
N ASN A 540 -15.66 25.41 5.65
CA ASN A 540 -14.49 26.00 4.95
C ASN A 540 -13.94 25.03 3.88
N SER A 541 -14.56 24.98 2.70
CA SER A 541 -14.09 24.17 1.58
C SER A 541 -13.62 25.06 0.43
N ALA A 542 -12.43 24.78 -0.11
CA ALA A 542 -11.90 25.44 -1.29
C ALA A 542 -11.54 24.38 -2.34
N ILE A 543 -12.21 24.41 -3.48
CA ILE A 543 -11.83 23.66 -4.67
C ILE A 543 -11.25 24.66 -5.67
N THR A 544 -9.97 24.50 -6.00
CA THR A 544 -9.27 25.33 -7.00
C THR A 544 -8.87 24.45 -8.16
N GLY A 545 -9.54 24.60 -9.31
CA GLY A 545 -9.09 24.00 -10.56
C GLY A 545 -8.09 24.93 -11.23
N ASN A 546 -6.84 24.51 -11.40
CA ASN A 546 -5.82 25.29 -12.11
C ASN A 546 -5.45 24.61 -13.43
N THR A 547 -6.28 24.78 -14.46
CA THR A 547 -5.94 24.27 -15.79
C THR A 547 -6.35 25.16 -16.96
N THR A 548 -5.60 24.97 -18.05
CA THR A 548 -5.78 25.57 -19.37
C THR A 548 -6.88 24.91 -20.22
N SER A 549 -7.49 23.80 -19.75
CA SER A 549 -8.60 23.09 -20.42
C SER A 549 -9.15 21.99 -19.49
N THR A 550 -10.30 22.18 -18.86
CA THR A 550 -11.05 21.08 -18.19
C THR A 550 -12.36 20.90 -18.96
N THR A 551 -12.49 19.81 -19.71
CA THR A 551 -13.69 19.56 -20.51
C THR A 551 -14.72 18.86 -19.63
N PHE A 552 -15.89 19.48 -19.43
CA PHE A 552 -17.00 18.88 -18.71
C PHE A 552 -18.06 18.40 -19.72
N ASN A 553 -17.79 17.26 -20.38
CA ASN A 553 -18.71 16.70 -21.38
C ASN A 553 -19.63 15.65 -20.73
N GLY A 554 -20.66 16.11 -20.02
CA GLY A 554 -21.66 15.24 -19.42
C GLY A 554 -22.73 14.84 -20.45
N ALA A 555 -22.91 13.54 -20.69
CA ALA A 555 -24.03 13.00 -21.45
C ALA A 555 -25.26 12.64 -20.56
N GLY A 556 -25.24 13.06 -19.29
CA GLY A 556 -26.30 12.79 -18.30
C GLY A 556 -27.57 13.61 -18.53
N THR A 557 -28.68 13.18 -17.94
CA THR A 557 -30.00 13.84 -18.05
C THR A 557 -30.16 15.09 -17.18
N ASP A 558 -29.21 15.36 -16.29
CA ASP A 558 -29.25 16.46 -15.34
C ASP A 558 -27.99 17.33 -15.56
N GLY A 559 -28.17 18.61 -15.92
CA GLY A 559 -27.07 19.56 -16.03
C GLY A 559 -26.28 19.71 -14.72
N MET A 560 -25.10 20.33 -14.76
CA MET A 560 -24.25 20.51 -13.57
C MET A 560 -24.97 21.35 -12.51
N ASN A 561 -25.45 20.70 -11.45
CA ASN A 561 -26.12 21.34 -10.32
C ASN A 561 -25.23 21.29 -9.08
N TRP A 562 -24.70 22.44 -8.66
CA TRP A 562 -23.91 22.55 -7.43
C TRP A 562 -24.82 22.99 -6.29
N LEU A 563 -25.20 22.05 -5.44
CA LEU A 563 -25.91 22.34 -4.19
C LEU A 563 -24.89 22.66 -3.10
N LEU A 564 -24.90 23.90 -2.62
CA LEU A 564 -23.94 24.39 -1.64
C LEU A 564 -24.64 24.76 -0.32
N ASN A 565 -24.18 24.18 0.77
CA ASN A 565 -24.72 24.38 2.13
C ASN A 565 -23.60 24.81 3.10
N ASN A 566 -22.75 25.75 2.65
CA ASN A 566 -21.46 26.11 3.29
C ASN A 566 -21.41 27.54 3.78
N THR A 567 -21.01 27.75 5.04
CA THR A 567 -21.03 29.06 5.70
C THR A 567 -20.17 30.11 4.98
N MET A 568 -19.01 29.73 4.40
CA MET A 568 -18.26 30.50 3.40
C MET A 568 -17.43 29.57 2.49
N ALA A 569 -17.55 29.69 1.17
CA ALA A 569 -16.72 28.93 0.21
C ALA A 569 -16.30 29.80 -0.98
N THR A 570 -15.08 29.60 -1.48
CA THR A 570 -14.61 30.24 -2.73
C THR A 570 -14.23 29.17 -3.74
N TYR A 571 -14.84 29.22 -4.92
CA TYR A 571 -14.59 28.32 -6.04
C TYR A 571 -13.98 29.11 -7.19
N THR A 572 -12.85 28.66 -7.74
CA THR A 572 -12.27 29.22 -8.97
C THR A 572 -12.19 28.13 -10.02
N LEU A 573 -12.87 28.33 -11.16
CA LEU A 573 -12.83 27.43 -12.31
C LEU A 573 -12.23 28.16 -13.51
N ALA A 574 -11.25 27.54 -14.15
CA ALA A 574 -10.69 27.97 -15.42
C ALA A 574 -11.13 27.01 -16.53
N ALA A 575 -11.57 27.56 -17.67
CA ALA A 575 -11.93 26.85 -18.91
C ALA A 575 -13.03 25.78 -18.75
N VAL A 576 -14.27 26.20 -18.49
CA VAL A 576 -15.44 25.29 -18.44
C VAL A 576 -16.05 25.18 -19.83
N ASP A 577 -16.03 23.99 -20.45
CA ASP A 577 -16.82 23.66 -21.65
C ASP A 577 -17.95 22.73 -21.23
N ALA A 578 -19.17 23.26 -21.12
CA ALA A 578 -20.35 22.52 -20.66
C ALA A 578 -21.38 22.47 -21.80
N ALA A 579 -21.34 21.38 -22.57
CA ALA A 579 -22.32 21.09 -23.61
C ALA A 579 -23.23 19.95 -23.13
N ASP A 580 -24.43 20.27 -22.69
CA ASP A 580 -25.46 19.27 -22.36
C ASP A 580 -26.65 19.36 -23.34
N ASN A 581 -26.91 18.25 -24.04
CA ASN A 581 -28.03 18.13 -24.97
C ASN A 581 -29.42 18.08 -24.29
N ASN A 582 -29.50 17.98 -22.95
CA ASN A 582 -30.74 17.76 -22.19
C ASN A 582 -31.26 19.00 -21.42
N GLY A 583 -30.65 20.16 -21.61
CA GLY A 583 -31.34 21.43 -21.38
C GLY A 583 -31.13 22.11 -20.03
N ARG A 584 -30.02 21.92 -19.33
CA ARG A 584 -29.56 22.91 -18.32
C ARG A 584 -28.06 23.11 -18.47
N GLY A 585 -27.61 24.37 -18.51
CA GLY A 585 -26.18 24.68 -18.49
C GLY A 585 -25.59 24.54 -17.08
N LEU A 586 -25.02 25.62 -16.54
CA LEU A 586 -24.46 25.64 -15.19
C LEU A 586 -25.50 26.14 -14.17
N ALA A 587 -25.87 25.33 -13.19
CA ALA A 587 -26.74 25.75 -12.08
C ALA A 587 -25.98 25.78 -10.74
N ILE A 588 -26.00 26.92 -10.07
CA ILE A 588 -25.39 27.16 -8.76
C ILE A 588 -26.52 27.47 -7.77
N ASN A 589 -26.72 26.61 -6.77
CA ASN A 589 -27.75 26.79 -5.75
C ASN A 589 -27.13 26.86 -4.35
N ALA A 590 -27.08 28.06 -3.77
CA ALA A 590 -26.63 28.26 -2.39
C ALA A 590 -27.82 28.31 -1.44
N THR A 591 -27.81 27.46 -0.42
CA THR A 591 -28.88 27.39 0.59
C THR A 591 -28.35 27.68 2.00
N ASN A 592 -29.23 28.08 2.92
CA ASN A 592 -28.98 28.15 4.38
C ASN A 592 -27.90 29.14 4.89
N GLY A 593 -27.87 30.39 4.44
CA GLY A 593 -26.96 31.40 5.02
C GLY A 593 -25.54 31.40 4.45
N SER A 594 -25.27 30.53 3.49
CA SER A 594 -23.98 30.34 2.84
C SER A 594 -23.53 31.56 2.05
N ALA A 595 -22.28 32.02 2.21
CA ALA A 595 -21.66 32.99 1.32
C ALA A 595 -20.73 32.27 0.31
N VAL A 596 -21.10 32.22 -0.96
CA VAL A 596 -20.31 31.52 -1.99
C VAL A 596 -19.76 32.50 -3.01
N ASN A 597 -18.44 32.53 -3.18
CA ASN A 597 -17.77 33.28 -4.23
C ASN A 597 -17.31 32.35 -5.35
N PHE A 598 -17.84 32.51 -6.56
CA PHE A 598 -17.34 31.83 -7.75
C PHE A 598 -16.50 32.77 -8.60
N THR A 599 -15.39 32.28 -9.15
CA THR A 599 -14.61 32.96 -10.20
C THR A 599 -14.50 32.04 -11.41
N LEU A 600 -15.17 32.38 -12.52
CA LEU A 600 -15.11 31.62 -13.77
C LEU A 600 -14.21 32.34 -14.79
N ASN A 601 -13.23 31.65 -15.39
CA ASN A 601 -12.34 32.22 -16.41
C ASN A 601 -12.37 31.41 -17.71
N GLY A 602 -12.95 31.96 -18.79
CA GLY A 602 -12.98 31.35 -20.13
C GLY A 602 -14.03 30.24 -20.31
N VAL A 603 -15.32 30.56 -20.14
CA VAL A 603 -16.41 29.56 -20.17
C VAL A 603 -17.03 29.44 -21.56
N ASN A 604 -17.15 28.22 -22.10
CA ASN A 604 -17.96 27.91 -23.26
C ASN A 604 -19.22 27.13 -22.83
N LEU A 605 -20.41 27.69 -23.06
CA LEU A 605 -21.72 27.11 -22.72
C LEU A 605 -22.52 26.83 -24.02
N ASP A 606 -21.90 26.14 -24.97
CA ASP A 606 -22.54 25.86 -26.26
C ASP A 606 -23.54 24.68 -26.15
N ASN A 607 -24.77 24.87 -26.67
CA ASN A 607 -25.84 23.87 -26.85
C ASN A 607 -26.62 23.37 -25.60
N SER A 608 -27.14 24.25 -24.73
CA SER A 608 -28.15 23.84 -23.72
C SER A 608 -29.57 23.80 -24.31
N LEU A 609 -29.89 22.73 -25.05
CA LEU A 609 -31.19 22.58 -25.71
C LEU A 609 -32.31 22.23 -24.69
N GLY A 610 -32.79 23.21 -23.90
CA GLY A 610 -34.02 23.02 -23.09
C GLY A 610 -34.21 23.84 -21.81
N GLY A 611 -33.26 24.68 -21.39
CA GLY A 611 -33.38 25.47 -20.15
C GLY A 611 -32.32 26.56 -20.04
N ASP A 612 -32.04 27.05 -18.83
CA ASP A 612 -31.17 28.21 -18.62
C ASP A 612 -29.70 27.87 -18.89
N ALA A 613 -28.94 28.75 -19.56
CA ALA A 613 -27.50 28.50 -19.79
C ALA A 613 -26.68 28.67 -18.50
N LEU A 614 -27.09 29.62 -17.65
CA LEU A 614 -26.51 29.86 -16.33
C LEU A 614 -27.65 30.18 -15.35
N GLN A 615 -27.73 29.42 -14.27
CA GLN A 615 -28.73 29.62 -13.23
C GLN A 615 -28.04 29.84 -11.88
N LEU A 616 -28.36 30.95 -11.20
CA LEU A 616 -27.85 31.31 -9.87
C LEU A 616 -29.02 31.41 -8.91
N ILE A 617 -29.12 30.53 -7.92
CA ILE A 617 -30.21 30.53 -6.94
C ILE A 617 -29.62 30.69 -5.55
N GLY A 618 -30.00 31.77 -4.85
CA GLY A 618 -29.69 31.98 -3.44
C GLY A 618 -30.95 31.82 -2.59
N ASN A 619 -30.91 30.95 -1.58
CA ASN A 619 -32.01 30.76 -0.63
C ASN A 619 -31.50 30.85 0.82
N GLY A 620 -31.65 32.02 1.44
CA GLY A 620 -31.20 32.30 2.80
C GLY A 620 -29.74 32.70 3.00
N GLY A 621 -28.89 32.73 1.95
CA GLY A 621 -27.45 33.09 1.99
C GLY A 621 -26.98 34.00 0.85
N MET A 622 -25.71 34.42 0.84
CA MET A 622 -25.15 35.23 -0.26
C MET A 622 -24.53 34.34 -1.36
N THR A 623 -24.98 34.48 -2.60
CA THR A 623 -24.33 33.85 -3.77
C THR A 623 -23.67 34.93 -4.60
N MET A 624 -22.35 35.01 -4.64
CA MET A 624 -21.60 35.92 -5.50
C MET A 624 -20.90 35.13 -6.59
N LEU A 625 -21.37 35.25 -7.84
CA LEU A 625 -20.64 34.81 -9.01
C LEU A 625 -19.89 35.99 -9.64
N THR A 626 -18.57 35.86 -9.71
CA THR A 626 -17.71 36.69 -10.54
C THR A 626 -17.29 35.86 -11.76
N VAL A 627 -17.53 36.37 -12.95
CA VAL A 627 -17.05 35.79 -14.21
C VAL A 627 -16.02 36.75 -14.77
N THR A 628 -14.76 36.31 -14.81
CA THR A 628 -13.63 37.10 -15.30
C THR A 628 -12.97 36.34 -16.43
N GLY A 629 -13.27 36.71 -17.68
CA GLY A 629 -12.68 36.05 -18.84
C GLY A 629 -13.11 36.68 -20.16
N ASN A 630 -12.24 36.61 -21.17
CA ASN A 630 -12.60 36.92 -22.55
C ASN A 630 -13.37 35.71 -23.09
N ASP A 631 -14.54 35.94 -23.72
CA ASP A 631 -15.26 34.94 -24.51
C ASP A 631 -16.16 33.94 -23.74
N VAL A 632 -17.08 34.43 -22.88
CA VAL A 632 -18.25 33.62 -22.48
C VAL A 632 -19.18 33.49 -23.69
N ARG A 633 -19.33 32.30 -24.25
CA ARG A 633 -20.25 32.02 -25.36
C ARG A 633 -21.37 31.11 -24.88
N GLY A 634 -22.60 31.62 -24.91
CA GLY A 634 -23.78 30.80 -24.82
C GLY A 634 -24.42 30.77 -26.19
N ILE A 635 -24.60 29.58 -26.77
CA ILE A 635 -25.33 29.39 -28.02
C ILE A 635 -26.54 28.52 -27.69
N ASN A 636 -27.74 29.11 -27.83
CA ASN A 636 -29.02 28.39 -27.94
C ASN A 636 -29.57 27.76 -26.64
N ALA A 637 -29.80 28.56 -25.59
CA ALA A 637 -30.55 28.14 -24.39
C ALA A 637 -32.06 28.02 -24.68
N GLY A 638 -32.77 27.19 -23.90
CA GLY A 638 -34.19 26.89 -24.12
C GLY A 638 -35.18 27.80 -23.38
N ASN A 639 -34.75 28.47 -22.30
CA ASN A 639 -35.60 29.34 -21.47
C ASN A 639 -34.96 30.72 -21.28
N ASP A 640 -34.00 30.87 -20.37
CA ASP A 640 -33.25 32.13 -20.17
C ASP A 640 -31.76 31.99 -20.52
N GLY A 641 -31.14 33.10 -20.93
CA GLY A 641 -29.68 33.14 -21.07
C GLY A 641 -28.97 33.03 -19.72
N ILE A 642 -29.38 33.85 -18.77
CA ILE A 642 -28.91 33.85 -17.37
C ILE A 642 -30.13 34.03 -16.46
N HIS A 643 -30.34 33.12 -15.52
CA HIS A 643 -31.38 33.21 -14.49
C HIS A 643 -30.76 33.49 -13.12
N MET A 644 -31.24 34.52 -12.41
CA MET A 644 -30.79 34.84 -11.05
C MET A 644 -31.97 34.88 -10.07
N GLU A 645 -31.94 34.06 -9.03
CA GLU A 645 -32.94 34.03 -7.98
C GLU A 645 -32.32 34.36 -6.61
N ALA A 646 -32.99 35.19 -5.80
CA ALA A 646 -32.60 35.51 -4.43
C ALA A 646 -33.81 35.50 -3.49
N ASN A 647 -33.91 34.48 -2.65
CA ASN A 647 -35.04 34.25 -1.74
C ASN A 647 -34.60 34.27 -0.26
N ASN A 648 -35.54 34.63 0.63
CA ASN A 648 -35.43 34.44 2.08
C ASN A 648 -34.23 35.13 2.75
N GLY A 649 -33.90 36.35 2.34
CA GLY A 649 -32.78 37.14 2.86
C GLY A 649 -31.48 36.95 2.08
N ALA A 650 -31.50 36.14 1.01
CA ALA A 650 -30.33 35.90 0.19
C ALA A 650 -29.87 37.13 -0.59
N SER A 651 -28.58 37.19 -0.91
CA SER A 651 -28.02 38.17 -1.86
C SER A 651 -27.36 37.45 -3.03
N THR A 652 -27.91 37.54 -4.24
CA THR A 652 -27.32 36.95 -5.44
C THR A 652 -26.66 38.04 -6.28
N SER A 653 -25.35 37.97 -6.50
CA SER A 653 -24.63 38.94 -7.34
C SER A 653 -23.90 38.26 -8.49
N LEU A 654 -24.01 38.84 -9.69
CA LEU A 654 -23.27 38.43 -10.87
C LEU A 654 -22.41 39.60 -11.35
N THR A 655 -21.10 39.42 -11.39
CA THR A 655 -20.17 40.37 -12.03
C THR A 655 -19.60 39.76 -13.30
N LEU A 656 -19.89 40.34 -14.46
CA LEU A 656 -19.32 39.95 -15.75
C LEU A 656 -18.22 40.94 -16.14
N GLY A 657 -16.96 40.51 -16.15
CA GLY A 657 -15.80 41.33 -16.53
C GLY A 657 -15.12 40.85 -17.82
N GLY A 658 -14.71 41.78 -18.69
CA GLY A 658 -13.95 41.51 -19.92
C GLY A 658 -14.74 41.69 -21.24
N SER A 659 -14.24 41.15 -22.35
CA SER A 659 -15.00 41.10 -23.62
C SER A 659 -15.82 39.80 -23.64
N SER A 660 -17.09 39.85 -23.27
CA SER A 660 -17.99 38.68 -23.29
C SER A 660 -18.92 38.74 -24.51
N ARG A 661 -19.13 37.60 -25.18
CA ARG A 661 -19.98 37.54 -26.38
C ARG A 661 -21.12 36.55 -26.17
N PHE A 662 -22.28 37.05 -25.78
CA PHE A 662 -23.46 36.21 -25.60
C PHE A 662 -24.26 36.10 -26.90
N THR A 663 -24.66 34.90 -27.32
CA THR A 663 -25.54 34.69 -28.48
C THR A 663 -26.83 34.03 -28.03
N PHE A 664 -27.79 34.84 -27.59
CA PHE A 664 -29.06 34.34 -27.05
C PHE A 664 -30.08 34.07 -28.16
N ALA A 665 -30.77 32.94 -28.05
CA ALA A 665 -31.91 32.55 -28.88
C ALA A 665 -33.15 32.20 -28.00
N THR A 666 -33.30 32.90 -26.87
CA THR A 666 -34.17 32.55 -25.72
C THR A 666 -35.40 33.46 -25.55
N ASP A 667 -36.24 33.17 -24.55
CA ASP A 667 -37.30 34.08 -24.08
C ASP A 667 -36.68 35.35 -23.49
N ASP A 668 -35.93 35.27 -22.38
CA ASP A 668 -35.16 36.40 -21.84
C ASP A 668 -33.64 36.16 -21.95
N ALA A 669 -32.88 37.24 -22.17
CA ALA A 669 -31.41 37.15 -22.15
C ALA A 669 -30.87 37.09 -20.72
N ILE A 670 -31.49 37.85 -19.81
CA ILE A 670 -31.23 37.79 -18.37
C ILE A 670 -32.58 37.88 -17.65
N SER A 671 -32.91 36.89 -16.83
CA SER A 671 -34.06 36.93 -15.95
C SER A 671 -33.61 36.97 -14.49
N TYR A 672 -34.35 37.69 -13.64
CA TYR A 672 -34.10 37.65 -12.21
C TYR A 672 -35.38 37.74 -11.36
N SER A 673 -35.36 37.08 -10.21
CA SER A 673 -36.46 37.07 -9.25
C SER A 673 -35.92 37.21 -7.82
N ALA A 674 -36.39 38.22 -7.08
CA ALA A 674 -36.04 38.39 -5.67
C ALA A 674 -37.28 38.47 -4.77
N ASN A 675 -37.33 37.60 -3.77
CA ASN A 675 -38.36 37.60 -2.74
C ASN A 675 -37.73 37.71 -1.35
N ASN A 676 -37.81 38.91 -0.74
CA ASN A 676 -37.09 39.26 0.48
C ASN A 676 -35.56 39.08 0.31
N GLY A 677 -34.97 39.45 -0.82
CA GLY A 677 -33.55 39.24 -1.13
C GLY A 677 -32.90 40.41 -1.87
N THR A 678 -31.59 40.34 -2.10
CA THR A 678 -30.83 41.34 -2.88
C THR A 678 -30.30 40.72 -4.17
N ILE A 679 -30.47 41.39 -5.31
CA ILE A 679 -29.80 41.00 -6.56
C ILE A 679 -28.84 42.11 -7.01
N ALA A 680 -27.61 41.77 -7.36
CA ALA A 680 -26.64 42.73 -7.90
C ALA A 680 -26.04 42.22 -9.22
N LEU A 681 -26.47 42.80 -10.34
CA LEU A 681 -25.89 42.53 -11.65
C LEU A 681 -24.93 43.66 -12.03
N ASN A 682 -23.65 43.35 -12.14
CA ASN A 682 -22.60 44.26 -12.58
C ASN A 682 -22.02 43.75 -13.91
N ILE A 683 -22.25 44.47 -14.99
CA ILE A 683 -21.60 44.17 -16.27
C ILE A 683 -20.56 45.26 -16.52
N ASP A 684 -19.28 44.90 -16.38
CA ASP A 684 -18.13 45.79 -16.53
C ASP A 684 -17.24 45.27 -17.68
N GLY A 685 -17.73 45.45 -18.91
CA GLY A 685 -17.15 44.83 -20.10
C GLY A 685 -17.89 45.17 -21.40
N THR A 686 -17.27 44.88 -22.56
CA THR A 686 -17.97 44.99 -23.85
C THR A 686 -18.78 43.72 -24.05
N VAL A 687 -20.08 43.80 -23.80
CA VAL A 687 -21.02 42.74 -24.18
C VAL A 687 -21.39 42.93 -25.65
N VAL A 688 -20.94 42.03 -26.52
CA VAL A 688 -21.37 41.96 -27.93
C VAL A 688 -22.42 40.86 -28.03
N GLY A 689 -23.68 41.24 -28.13
CA GLY A 689 -24.79 40.30 -28.27
C GLY A 689 -25.32 40.26 -29.69
N ASP A 690 -25.33 39.08 -30.32
CA ASP A 690 -26.17 38.80 -31.49
C ASP A 690 -27.50 38.20 -30.97
N PHE A 691 -28.53 39.03 -30.81
CA PHE A 691 -29.84 38.60 -30.30
C PHE A 691 -30.74 38.16 -31.46
N TYR A 692 -30.65 36.90 -31.85
CA TYR A 692 -31.47 36.35 -32.93
C TYR A 692 -32.82 35.85 -32.39
N ARG A 693 -33.90 36.60 -32.69
CA ARG A 693 -35.31 36.18 -32.47
C ARG A 693 -35.70 35.85 -31.02
N ALA A 694 -35.32 36.68 -30.05
CA ALA A 694 -35.89 36.58 -28.71
C ALA A 694 -37.36 37.02 -28.72
N GLY A 695 -38.25 36.20 -28.16
CA GLY A 695 -39.65 36.56 -27.93
C GLY A 695 -39.83 37.52 -26.75
N GLY A 696 -38.90 37.51 -25.79
CA GLY A 696 -38.98 38.28 -24.55
C GLY A 696 -37.98 39.45 -24.45
N HIS A 697 -37.57 39.75 -23.22
CA HIS A 697 -36.91 40.97 -22.80
C HIS A 697 -35.38 40.82 -22.76
N ALA A 698 -34.67 41.94 -22.92
CA ALA A 698 -33.22 41.97 -22.69
C ALA A 698 -32.88 41.65 -21.23
N VAL A 699 -33.72 42.16 -20.33
CA VAL A 699 -33.67 41.93 -18.90
C VAL A 699 -35.10 41.89 -18.39
N ASN A 700 -35.49 40.81 -17.71
CA ASN A 700 -36.81 40.63 -17.10
C ASN A 700 -36.66 40.41 -15.59
N GLY A 701 -37.29 41.25 -14.78
CA GLY A 701 -37.11 41.26 -13.33
C GLY A 701 -38.40 41.29 -12.54
N THR A 702 -38.52 40.44 -11.51
CA THR A 702 -39.59 40.53 -10.49
C THR A 702 -39.02 40.73 -9.09
N LEU A 703 -39.47 41.77 -8.38
CA LEU A 703 -39.08 42.10 -7.01
C LEU A 703 -40.30 42.16 -6.09
N THR A 704 -40.26 41.41 -4.98
CA THR A 704 -41.36 41.36 -3.99
C THR A 704 -40.84 41.38 -2.55
N ASN A 705 -41.68 41.84 -1.61
CA ASN A 705 -41.46 41.73 -0.16
C ASN A 705 -40.18 42.42 0.37
N GLY A 706 -39.94 43.68 0.03
CA GLY A 706 -38.78 44.43 0.55
C GLY A 706 -37.45 44.09 -0.13
N SER A 707 -37.47 43.38 -1.25
CA SER A 707 -36.26 43.06 -2.02
C SER A 707 -35.55 44.31 -2.53
N ALA A 708 -34.26 44.17 -2.80
CA ALA A 708 -33.47 45.19 -3.48
C ALA A 708 -32.85 44.60 -4.76
N ALA A 709 -32.83 45.36 -5.84
CA ALA A 709 -31.98 45.02 -6.98
C ALA A 709 -31.15 46.21 -7.44
N GLN A 710 -29.87 45.94 -7.70
CA GLN A 710 -28.94 46.85 -8.34
C GLN A 710 -28.54 46.26 -9.69
N VAL A 711 -28.80 47.00 -10.75
CA VAL A 711 -28.41 46.62 -12.11
C VAL A 711 -27.53 47.73 -12.68
N ASN A 712 -26.22 47.45 -12.73
CA ASN A 712 -25.23 48.34 -13.31
C ASN A 712 -24.82 47.79 -14.70
N LEU A 713 -25.27 48.47 -15.75
CA LEU A 713 -24.98 48.12 -17.14
C LEU A 713 -24.06 49.18 -17.73
N LEU A 714 -22.75 48.88 -17.78
CA LEU A 714 -21.74 49.78 -18.32
C LEU A 714 -21.24 49.22 -19.67
N ASN A 715 -21.35 50.00 -20.74
CA ASN A 715 -20.82 49.69 -22.08
C ASN A 715 -21.47 48.51 -22.85
N LEU A 716 -22.80 48.37 -22.78
CA LEU A 716 -23.54 47.40 -23.59
C LEU A 716 -23.58 47.81 -25.09
N ASN A 717 -22.96 47.02 -25.97
CA ASN A 717 -22.99 47.20 -27.42
C ASN A 717 -23.81 46.08 -28.08
N ALA A 718 -25.11 46.31 -28.28
CA ALA A 718 -25.97 45.35 -28.98
C ALA A 718 -25.83 45.53 -30.50
N VAL A 719 -25.43 44.47 -31.20
CA VAL A 719 -25.30 44.44 -32.66
C VAL A 719 -26.42 43.52 -33.18
N ASN A 720 -27.33 44.03 -34.01
CA ASN A 720 -28.47 43.28 -34.58
C ASN A 720 -29.52 42.74 -33.58
N ALA A 721 -29.99 43.57 -32.64
CA ALA A 721 -30.99 43.14 -31.67
C ALA A 721 -32.44 43.53 -32.06
N GLN A 722 -33.37 42.58 -32.03
CA GLN A 722 -34.82 42.82 -31.89
C GLN A 722 -35.19 42.53 -30.43
N LEU A 723 -35.17 43.54 -29.58
CA LEU A 723 -35.49 43.39 -28.15
C LEU A 723 -36.82 44.05 -27.83
N ASN A 724 -37.67 43.35 -27.09
CA ASN A 724 -38.81 43.95 -26.43
C ASN A 724 -38.33 44.63 -25.13
N GLY A 725 -37.74 45.83 -25.18
CA GLY A 725 -37.49 46.68 -24.00
C GLY A 725 -36.82 46.05 -22.76
N PHE A 726 -36.90 46.77 -21.65
CA PHE A 726 -36.61 46.31 -20.28
C PHE A 726 -37.95 46.22 -19.55
N GLN A 727 -38.21 45.15 -18.80
CA GLN A 727 -39.40 45.03 -17.95
C GLN A 727 -38.98 44.76 -16.50
N ILE A 728 -39.50 45.58 -15.58
CA ILE A 728 -39.25 45.41 -14.14
C ILE A 728 -40.57 45.56 -13.37
N VAL A 729 -40.98 44.49 -12.71
CA VAL A 729 -42.16 44.49 -11.82
C VAL A 729 -41.69 44.56 -10.38
N SER A 730 -41.94 45.68 -9.69
CA SER A 730 -41.55 45.90 -8.29
C SER A 730 -42.78 46.17 -7.42
N ASN A 731 -42.97 45.37 -6.36
CA ASN A 731 -43.95 45.61 -5.30
C ASN A 731 -43.22 45.74 -3.96
N ASP A 732 -43.32 46.92 -3.32
CA ASP A 732 -42.67 47.26 -2.04
C ASP A 732 -41.17 46.95 -1.98
N SER A 733 -40.43 47.25 -3.07
CA SER A 733 -39.02 46.89 -3.24
C SER A 733 -38.20 48.07 -3.82
N THR A 734 -36.88 48.07 -3.59
CA THR A 734 -35.98 49.15 -4.03
C THR A 734 -35.23 48.73 -5.29
N PHE A 735 -35.36 49.50 -6.37
CA PHE A 735 -34.61 49.28 -7.61
C PHE A 735 -33.67 50.45 -7.89
N ASN A 736 -32.39 50.16 -8.09
CA ASN A 736 -31.39 51.17 -8.48
C ASN A 736 -30.67 50.72 -9.75
N SER A 737 -30.67 51.57 -10.78
CA SER A 737 -30.00 51.28 -12.04
C SER A 737 -29.08 52.41 -12.46
N ILE A 738 -27.88 52.02 -12.89
CA ILE A 738 -26.94 52.90 -13.59
C ILE A 738 -26.74 52.29 -14.98
N VAL A 739 -27.19 53.02 -16.00
CA VAL A 739 -27.05 52.67 -17.40
C VAL A 739 -26.18 53.73 -18.06
N ASP A 740 -24.98 53.36 -18.52
CA ASP A 740 -24.02 54.29 -19.12
C ASP A 740 -23.40 53.68 -20.40
N ASN A 741 -23.26 54.50 -21.45
CA ASN A 741 -22.75 54.09 -22.78
C ASN A 741 -23.45 52.89 -23.46
N VAL A 742 -24.79 52.86 -23.50
CA VAL A 742 -25.53 51.84 -24.26
C VAL A 742 -25.72 52.29 -25.71
N ASN A 743 -25.12 51.57 -26.67
CA ASN A 743 -25.34 51.79 -28.10
C ASN A 743 -26.18 50.66 -28.69
N PHE A 744 -27.37 51.00 -29.18
CA PHE A 744 -28.19 50.10 -29.99
C PHE A 744 -27.95 50.39 -31.47
N PHE A 745 -27.15 49.57 -32.15
CA PHE A 745 -27.00 49.69 -33.60
C PHE A 745 -28.16 48.99 -34.31
N ARG A 746 -29.13 49.79 -34.77
CA ARG A 746 -30.32 49.32 -35.48
C ARG A 746 -30.08 49.39 -36.99
N THR A 747 -29.98 48.24 -37.65
CA THR A 747 -30.07 48.14 -39.13
C THR A 747 -31.01 47.03 -39.55
N LEU A 748 -32.29 47.11 -39.16
CA LEU A 748 -33.36 46.36 -39.84
C LEU A 748 -34.65 47.21 -39.92
N PRO A 749 -35.24 47.41 -41.11
CA PRO A 749 -36.51 48.11 -41.26
C PRO A 749 -37.67 47.17 -40.87
N GLY A 750 -38.45 47.51 -39.83
CA GLY A 750 -39.76 46.87 -39.60
C GLY A 750 -40.24 46.57 -38.17
N ALA A 751 -39.55 46.98 -37.09
CA ALA A 751 -40.05 46.72 -35.73
C ALA A 751 -40.89 47.88 -35.16
N THR A 752 -42.11 47.55 -34.72
CA THR A 752 -43.09 48.42 -34.03
C THR A 752 -42.62 48.80 -32.62
N ASP A 753 -43.00 50.01 -32.18
CA ASP A 753 -42.67 50.60 -30.88
C ASP A 753 -43.00 49.67 -29.70
N ASN A 754 -41.97 49.26 -28.96
CA ASN A 754 -42.09 48.82 -27.57
C ASN A 754 -41.01 49.56 -26.78
N GLY A 755 -41.43 50.65 -26.10
CA GLY A 755 -40.58 51.43 -25.20
C GLY A 755 -40.30 50.72 -23.88
N LEU A 756 -39.40 51.32 -23.09
CA LEU A 756 -39.14 50.99 -21.69
C LEU A 756 -40.48 50.98 -20.91
N ASN A 757 -40.80 49.90 -20.19
CA ASN A 757 -42.04 49.79 -19.40
C ASN A 757 -41.75 49.37 -17.96
#